data_AF-A0A6A6DIS8-F1
#
_entry.id   AF-A0A6A6DIS8-F1
#
_cell.length_a   1.000
_cell.length_b   1.000
_cell.length_c   1.000
_cell.angle_alpha   90.00
_cell.angle_beta   90.00
_cell.angle_gamma   90.00
#
_symmetry.space_group_name_H-M   'P 1'
#
loop_
_entity.id
_entity.type
_entity.pdbx_description
1 polymer ?
#
loop_
_entity_poly.entity_id
_entity_poly.type
_entity_poly.pdbx_seq_one_letter_code
_entity_poly.pdbx_strand_id
1 'polypeptide(L)'
;MQQKGVIAASVVLPFCFASVMLLIGGFLWAYRSAKDKPDTRSEYSLDPHEQRSELVSTNRSWVRMFIPKRDRGRWVPTLTGIVKAGDEGLYSSALFDVTYGHPGEMSLETIYDMFAHELSLRPMTERSTYPASISKFLSDSRHQIRRGNSIKDRNTRPALPPRPSQNPLDLAEKGPSRSRSRKTSPVLISTFNGLPSSSSYDNHSHTDTSWTHEVQHAQYHDGRTTITVTHDELAVLSLFLGATLTLTQSTIGQNLSQQAPSDKRPSFHGVGAFGISIHGSVSEEGQYHIHLTRQKRNIAERPSRGSGYSTLFAKHLALGSMPFSQDDDSINSILITPETLDAVKSGARLHLQKLETTTKASSYLATLPASKETRFHTLAHSSNSTSTPLLRAIAALLFTGGLPPLASTPLIQTIRFIASAGLPAGRLLQRLEGLVDKVHRQDKHLQLFGPLLEDSNAGLLFRERERLGKLATGAVKEERVAEKVARMGRYVTLLERLMALVPGMRPGEVLGKVREATKREIENSYREAVLAHQEDDYDLITRTIPPRKHKRNGSSISRRTAGSTRSSISPTSTSPNSPVSPTSTTSPRLSSTFGVPNLGTQVESILKADLPLDIPTIATVARLILVAWTYSVEAVAWEGGEEGVRLGNLKVLPEKMM
;
A
#
# COMPACT_ATOMS: atom_id res chain seq x y z
N MET A 1 41.22 -79.54 4.74
CA MET A 1 40.86 -78.16 4.33
C MET A 1 39.89 -78.07 3.13
N GLN A 2 39.59 -79.15 2.38
CA GLN A 2 38.77 -79.07 1.16
C GLN A 2 37.23 -79.08 1.37
N GLN A 3 36.71 -79.50 2.53
CA GLN A 3 35.25 -79.55 2.76
C GLN A 3 34.58 -78.17 2.94
N LYS A 4 35.31 -77.14 3.40
CA LYS A 4 34.74 -75.80 3.61
C LYS A 4 34.46 -75.06 2.30
N GLY A 5 35.23 -75.36 1.23
CA GLY A 5 35.02 -74.77 -0.09
C GLY A 5 33.77 -75.27 -0.80
N VAL A 6 33.42 -76.56 -0.61
CA VAL A 6 32.25 -77.17 -1.26
C VAL A 6 30.94 -76.63 -0.67
N ILE A 7 30.90 -76.38 0.65
CA ILE A 7 29.73 -75.80 1.32
C ILE A 7 29.56 -74.31 0.96
N ALA A 8 30.66 -73.57 0.83
CA ALA A 8 30.58 -72.18 0.36
C ALA A 8 30.10 -72.10 -1.09
N ALA A 9 30.58 -72.99 -1.97
CA ALA A 9 30.16 -73.04 -3.36
C ALA A 9 28.68 -73.44 -3.52
N SER A 10 28.16 -74.35 -2.69
CA SER A 10 26.76 -74.79 -2.78
C SER A 10 25.75 -73.75 -2.30
N VAL A 11 26.17 -72.76 -1.49
CA VAL A 11 25.30 -71.66 -1.02
C VAL A 11 25.38 -70.45 -1.95
N VAL A 12 26.55 -70.16 -2.54
CA VAL A 12 26.73 -69.00 -3.42
C VAL A 12 26.08 -69.20 -4.79
N LEU A 13 26.14 -70.42 -5.35
CA LEU A 13 25.54 -70.72 -6.65
C LEU A 13 24.01 -70.48 -6.73
N PRO A 14 23.18 -70.96 -5.79
CA PRO A 14 21.75 -70.69 -5.82
C PRO A 14 21.43 -69.21 -5.57
N PHE A 15 22.27 -68.50 -4.80
CA PHE A 15 22.10 -67.07 -4.54
C PHE A 15 22.39 -66.23 -5.80
N CYS A 16 23.46 -66.56 -6.54
CA CYS A 16 23.75 -65.95 -7.85
C CYS A 16 22.65 -66.29 -8.88
N PHE A 17 22.13 -67.51 -8.88
CA PHE A 17 21.06 -67.89 -9.80
C PHE A 17 19.75 -67.15 -9.52
N ALA A 18 19.39 -66.98 -8.25
CA ALA A 18 18.20 -66.21 -7.84
C ALA A 18 18.30 -64.73 -8.20
N SER A 19 19.49 -64.13 -8.04
CA SER A 19 19.74 -62.73 -8.38
C SER A 19 19.76 -62.48 -9.89
N VAL A 20 20.31 -63.40 -10.68
CA VAL A 20 20.21 -63.36 -12.15
C VAL A 20 18.77 -63.52 -12.63
N MET A 21 17.99 -64.44 -12.03
CA MET A 21 16.56 -64.61 -12.37
C MET A 21 15.72 -63.38 -12.00
N LEU A 22 16.03 -62.69 -10.90
CA LEU A 22 15.38 -61.42 -10.52
C LEU A 22 15.71 -60.29 -11.52
N LEU A 23 16.96 -60.21 -11.99
CA LEU A 23 17.35 -59.24 -13.00
C LEU A 23 16.70 -59.51 -14.36
N ILE A 24 16.64 -60.78 -14.79
CA ILE A 24 15.96 -61.17 -16.04
C ILE A 24 14.45 -60.93 -15.94
N GLY A 25 13.83 -61.23 -14.80
CA GLY A 25 12.41 -60.95 -14.55
C GLY A 25 12.09 -59.46 -14.56
N GLY A 26 12.94 -58.63 -13.95
CA GLY A 26 12.82 -57.16 -14.00
C GLY A 26 13.00 -56.59 -15.40
N PHE A 27 13.94 -57.13 -16.17
CA PHE A 27 14.19 -56.71 -17.55
C PHE A 27 13.04 -57.11 -18.49
N LEU A 28 12.51 -58.33 -18.37
CA LEU A 28 11.37 -58.80 -19.15
C LEU A 28 10.07 -58.06 -18.80
N TRP A 29 9.87 -57.67 -17.53
CA TRP A 29 8.74 -56.85 -17.13
C TRP A 29 8.82 -55.46 -17.77
N ALA A 30 9.99 -54.79 -17.67
CA ALA A 30 10.19 -53.49 -18.30
C ALA A 30 9.96 -53.54 -19.82
N TYR A 31 10.37 -54.63 -20.48
CA TYR A 31 10.16 -54.81 -21.91
C TYR A 31 8.69 -55.09 -22.29
N ARG A 32 7.93 -55.79 -21.44
CA ARG A 32 6.50 -56.05 -21.65
C ARG A 32 5.65 -54.79 -21.43
N SER A 33 6.06 -53.90 -20.54
CA SER A 33 5.35 -52.64 -20.27
C SER A 33 5.53 -51.58 -21.35
N ALA A 34 6.48 -51.76 -22.28
CA ALA A 34 6.76 -50.80 -23.35
C ALA A 34 6.00 -51.09 -24.66
N LYS A 35 5.26 -52.20 -24.77
CA LYS A 35 4.71 -52.67 -26.05
C LYS A 35 3.19 -52.53 -26.25
N ASP A 36 2.44 -52.04 -25.25
CA ASP A 36 1.01 -51.80 -25.38
C ASP A 36 0.69 -50.30 -25.48
N LYS A 37 0.84 -49.76 -26.70
CA LYS A 37 0.08 -48.60 -27.16
C LYS A 37 -0.42 -48.90 -28.58
N PRO A 38 -1.68 -49.32 -28.75
CA PRO A 38 -2.30 -49.34 -30.07
C PRO A 38 -2.65 -47.90 -30.47
N ASP A 39 -2.17 -47.50 -31.65
CA ASP A 39 -2.61 -46.30 -32.35
C ASP A 39 -4.12 -46.36 -32.57
N THR A 40 -4.85 -45.39 -31.98
CA THR A 40 -6.26 -45.16 -32.33
C THR A 40 -6.43 -43.68 -32.68
N ARG A 41 -6.64 -43.43 -33.97
CA ARG A 41 -7.15 -42.17 -34.54
C ARG A 41 -8.64 -42.04 -34.21
N SER A 42 -9.04 -40.92 -33.62
CA SER A 42 -10.36 -40.28 -33.77
C SER A 42 -10.23 -38.85 -33.21
N GLU A 43 -10.19 -37.82 -34.04
CA GLU A 43 -11.33 -36.96 -34.40
C GLU A 43 -12.10 -36.35 -33.20
N TYR A 44 -11.96 -35.02 -33.09
CA TYR A 44 -12.84 -34.03 -32.47
C TYR A 44 -13.44 -34.32 -31.08
N SER A 45 -12.88 -33.66 -30.05
CA SER A 45 -13.68 -33.02 -28.99
C SER A 45 -12.84 -31.98 -28.23
N LEU A 46 -13.38 -30.77 -28.10
CA LEU A 46 -12.83 -29.64 -27.34
C LEU A 46 -13.46 -29.65 -25.94
N ASP A 47 -12.69 -30.03 -24.92
CA ASP A 47 -12.83 -29.50 -23.55
C ASP A 47 -11.69 -30.04 -22.64
N PRO A 48 -10.98 -29.20 -21.86
CA PRO A 48 -9.96 -29.66 -20.92
C PRO A 48 -10.53 -29.74 -19.50
N HIS A 49 -11.08 -30.89 -19.12
CA HIS A 49 -11.28 -31.25 -17.72
C HIS A 49 -10.26 -32.33 -17.33
N GLU A 50 -9.25 -31.96 -16.55
CA GLU A 50 -8.29 -32.90 -15.94
C GLU A 50 -9.00 -33.83 -14.93
N GLN A 51 -9.47 -34.99 -15.39
CA GLN A 51 -9.71 -36.13 -14.50
C GLN A 51 -8.37 -36.80 -14.18
N ARG A 52 -7.83 -36.48 -13.00
CA ARG A 52 -6.77 -37.27 -12.37
C ARG A 52 -7.29 -38.68 -12.10
N SER A 53 -6.75 -39.63 -12.85
CA SER A 53 -6.89 -41.07 -12.65
C SER A 53 -6.21 -41.49 -11.34
N GLU A 54 -6.98 -41.48 -10.25
CA GLU A 54 -6.69 -42.30 -9.07
C GLU A 54 -7.05 -43.75 -9.40
N LEU A 55 -6.10 -44.56 -9.84
CA LEU A 55 -6.14 -46.02 -9.69
C LEU A 55 -4.74 -46.59 -9.95
N VAL A 56 -4.32 -47.48 -9.04
CA VAL A 56 -3.01 -48.17 -8.96
C VAL A 56 -1.90 -47.41 -8.21
N SER A 57 -2.09 -47.26 -6.90
CA SER A 57 -1.04 -46.96 -5.91
C SER A 57 -0.88 -48.14 -4.96
N THR A 58 -0.20 -49.19 -5.42
CA THR A 58 0.26 -50.28 -4.55
C THR A 58 1.76 -50.49 -4.78
N ASN A 59 2.54 -50.44 -3.68
CA ASN A 59 3.98 -50.70 -3.57
C ASN A 59 5.00 -49.62 -4.02
N ARG A 60 4.89 -48.39 -3.49
CA ARG A 60 6.01 -47.40 -3.45
C ARG A 60 6.67 -47.21 -2.08
N SER A 61 6.39 -48.05 -1.08
CA SER A 61 6.87 -47.85 0.30
C SER A 61 8.37 -48.11 0.50
N TRP A 62 8.97 -49.04 -0.25
CA TRP A 62 10.39 -49.40 -0.08
C TRP A 62 11.36 -48.45 -0.78
N VAL A 63 10.95 -47.86 -1.91
CA VAL A 63 11.76 -46.84 -2.62
C VAL A 63 11.93 -45.57 -1.77
N ARG A 64 11.02 -45.30 -0.82
CA ARG A 64 11.15 -44.18 0.13
C ARG A 64 12.23 -44.36 1.19
N MET A 65 12.74 -45.57 1.43
CA MET A 65 13.80 -45.78 2.44
C MET A 65 15.21 -45.41 1.95
N PHE A 66 15.43 -45.33 0.63
CA PHE A 66 16.76 -45.09 0.05
C PHE A 66 16.93 -43.68 -0.55
N ILE A 67 15.91 -42.84 -0.51
CA ILE A 67 16.05 -41.43 -0.87
C ILE A 67 16.54 -40.71 0.40
N PRO A 68 17.78 -40.17 0.43
CA PRO A 68 18.24 -39.40 1.58
C PRO A 68 17.20 -38.34 1.88
N LYS A 69 16.75 -38.26 3.14
CA LYS A 69 15.85 -37.21 3.62
C LYS A 69 16.58 -35.88 3.43
N ARG A 70 16.51 -35.30 2.23
CA ARG A 70 16.81 -33.89 2.01
C ARG A 70 15.93 -33.18 3.00
N ASP A 71 16.55 -32.50 3.95
CA ASP A 71 15.85 -31.73 4.96
C ASP A 71 15.05 -30.68 4.22
N ARG A 72 13.78 -30.98 3.98
CA ARG A 72 12.92 -30.11 3.17
C ARG A 72 12.65 -28.92 4.08
N GLY A 73 13.22 -27.77 3.71
CA GLY A 73 13.19 -26.54 4.50
C GLY A 73 11.78 -26.16 4.98
N ARG A 74 11.71 -25.16 5.87
CA ARG A 74 10.45 -24.66 6.42
C ARG A 74 9.46 -24.30 5.31
N TRP A 75 8.19 -24.65 5.47
CA TRP A 75 7.13 -24.21 4.56
C TRP A 75 6.90 -22.72 4.77
N VAL A 76 7.00 -21.95 3.70
CA VAL A 76 6.77 -20.50 3.68
C VAL A 76 5.86 -20.14 2.49
N PRO A 77 4.99 -19.12 2.62
CA PRO A 77 4.25 -18.58 1.50
C PRO A 77 5.19 -18.04 0.40
N THR A 78 4.82 -18.19 -0.87
CA THR A 78 5.51 -17.48 -1.96
C THR A 78 5.17 -15.98 -1.91
N LEU A 79 5.92 -15.14 -2.64
CA LEU A 79 5.56 -13.73 -2.75
C LEU A 79 4.21 -13.56 -3.45
N THR A 80 3.93 -14.36 -4.49
CA THR A 80 2.59 -14.49 -5.09
C THR A 80 1.51 -14.84 -4.06
N GLY A 81 1.76 -15.80 -3.16
CA GLY A 81 0.81 -16.14 -2.10
C GLY A 81 0.53 -14.98 -1.16
N ILE A 82 1.57 -14.23 -0.76
CA ILE A 82 1.40 -13.00 0.04
C ILE A 82 0.58 -11.96 -0.75
N VAL A 83 0.88 -11.75 -2.04
CA VAL A 83 0.12 -10.82 -2.90
C VAL A 83 -1.36 -11.18 -2.97
N LYS A 84 -1.68 -12.45 -3.24
CA LYS A 84 -3.07 -12.94 -3.33
C LYS A 84 -3.79 -12.79 -1.98
N ALA A 85 -3.12 -13.07 -0.87
CA ALA A 85 -3.68 -12.87 0.47
C ALA A 85 -4.03 -11.39 0.72
N GLY A 86 -3.17 -10.46 0.27
CA GLY A 86 -3.44 -9.03 0.32
C GLY A 86 -4.66 -8.64 -0.52
N ASP A 87 -4.75 -9.15 -1.75
CA ASP A 87 -5.89 -8.89 -2.65
C ASP A 87 -7.22 -9.37 -2.07
N GLU A 88 -7.21 -10.48 -1.33
CA GLU A 88 -8.36 -11.01 -0.59
C GLU A 88 -8.65 -10.25 0.72
N GLY A 89 -7.86 -9.23 1.05
CA GLY A 89 -8.07 -8.39 2.24
C GLY A 89 -7.61 -9.04 3.55
N LEU A 90 -6.68 -10.00 3.49
CA LEU A 90 -6.13 -10.63 4.70
C LEU A 90 -5.16 -9.74 5.46
N TYR A 91 -4.58 -8.75 4.81
CA TYR A 91 -3.83 -7.68 5.46
C TYR A 91 -3.95 -6.40 4.63
N SER A 92 -3.57 -5.29 5.24
CA SER A 92 -3.44 -4.00 4.57
C SER A 92 -1.98 -3.54 4.58
N SER A 93 -1.70 -2.41 3.95
CA SER A 93 -0.38 -1.79 3.98
C SER A 93 0.16 -1.51 5.38
N ALA A 94 -0.71 -1.50 6.41
CA ALA A 94 -0.32 -1.37 7.81
C ALA A 94 0.65 -2.49 8.27
N LEU A 95 0.67 -3.64 7.58
CA LEU A 95 1.68 -4.69 7.75
C LEU A 95 3.11 -4.11 7.73
N PHE A 96 3.37 -3.14 6.84
CA PHE A 96 4.68 -2.53 6.67
C PHE A 96 4.98 -1.40 7.67
N ASP A 97 3.99 -0.97 8.46
CA ASP A 97 4.14 0.08 9.48
C ASP A 97 4.61 -0.46 10.83
N VAL A 98 4.37 -1.74 11.12
CA VAL A 98 4.79 -2.41 12.37
C VAL A 98 6.31 -2.59 12.47
N THR A 99 7.02 -2.28 11.38
CA THR A 99 8.47 -2.42 11.21
C THR A 99 9.32 -1.39 11.99
N TYR A 100 8.97 -1.03 13.23
CA TYR A 100 9.81 -0.19 14.08
C TYR A 100 11.00 -0.98 14.64
N GLY A 101 12.00 -1.21 13.79
CA GLY A 101 13.30 -1.75 14.17
C GLY A 101 14.43 -0.84 13.75
N HIS A 102 15.67 -1.25 14.06
CA HIS A 102 16.85 -0.54 13.66
C HIS A 102 16.91 -0.36 12.12
N PRO A 103 17.36 0.81 11.63
CA PRO A 103 17.63 0.96 10.21
C PRO A 103 18.67 -0.07 9.77
N GLY A 104 18.52 -0.61 8.58
CA GLY A 104 19.37 -1.70 8.09
C GLY A 104 18.62 -2.64 7.14
N GLU A 105 19.30 -3.72 6.76
CA GLU A 105 18.74 -4.75 5.89
C GLU A 105 17.56 -5.45 6.58
N MET A 106 16.46 -5.62 5.85
CA MET A 106 15.27 -6.33 6.28
C MET A 106 15.34 -7.77 5.76
N SER A 107 15.39 -8.72 6.69
CA SER A 107 15.38 -10.13 6.34
C SER A 107 13.98 -10.58 5.91
N LEU A 108 13.91 -11.58 5.03
CA LEU A 108 12.64 -12.13 4.56
C LEU A 108 11.83 -12.77 5.71
N GLU A 109 12.51 -13.33 6.71
CA GLU A 109 11.88 -13.87 7.92
C GLU A 109 11.09 -12.78 8.66
N THR A 110 11.58 -11.53 8.66
CA THR A 110 10.84 -10.42 9.26
C THR A 110 9.50 -10.20 8.56
N ILE A 111 9.45 -10.31 7.23
CA ILE A 111 8.21 -10.17 6.45
C ILE A 111 7.27 -11.34 6.75
N TYR A 112 7.79 -12.56 6.81
CA TYR A 112 7.00 -13.73 7.17
C TYR A 112 6.44 -13.68 8.58
N ASP A 113 7.20 -13.18 9.55
CA ASP A 113 6.73 -13.05 10.92
C ASP A 113 5.61 -12.02 11.04
N MET A 114 5.73 -10.90 10.31
CA MET A 114 4.64 -9.91 10.23
C MET A 114 3.40 -10.49 9.56
N PHE A 115 3.57 -11.19 8.44
CA PHE A 115 2.45 -11.80 7.73
C PHE A 115 1.76 -12.88 8.59
N ALA A 116 2.56 -13.73 9.27
CA ALA A 116 2.04 -14.72 10.20
C ALA A 116 1.33 -14.07 11.39
N HIS A 117 1.80 -12.92 11.87
CA HIS A 117 1.12 -12.15 12.90
C HIS A 117 -0.27 -11.71 12.44
N GLU A 118 -0.40 -11.12 11.26
CA GLU A 118 -1.71 -10.72 10.70
C GLU A 118 -2.67 -11.91 10.56
N LEU A 119 -2.20 -13.03 10.01
CA LEU A 119 -2.98 -14.26 9.93
C LEU A 119 -3.36 -14.80 11.32
N SER A 120 -2.53 -14.58 12.34
CA SER A 120 -2.81 -15.04 13.70
C SER A 120 -3.90 -14.23 14.40
N LEU A 121 -4.14 -12.97 13.99
CA LEU A 121 -5.20 -12.11 14.51
C LEU A 121 -6.58 -12.51 13.98
N ARG A 122 -6.64 -13.33 12.93
CA ARG A 122 -7.90 -13.77 12.31
C ARG A 122 -8.74 -14.66 13.23
N PRO A 123 -10.08 -14.64 13.11
CA PRO A 123 -10.96 -15.48 13.90
C PRO A 123 -10.57 -16.97 13.81
N MET A 124 -10.76 -17.71 14.90
CA MET A 124 -10.39 -19.13 14.93
C MET A 124 -11.13 -19.96 13.87
N THR A 125 -12.36 -19.60 13.54
CA THR A 125 -13.18 -20.25 12.51
C THR A 125 -12.57 -20.13 11.11
N GLU A 126 -11.92 -19.01 10.81
CA GLU A 126 -11.19 -18.81 9.55
C GLU A 126 -9.88 -19.59 9.58
N ARG A 127 -9.11 -19.48 10.68
CA ARG A 127 -7.81 -20.17 10.77
C ARG A 127 -7.92 -21.69 10.74
N SER A 128 -9.06 -22.26 11.14
CA SER A 128 -9.29 -23.71 11.05
C SER A 128 -9.47 -24.22 9.62
N THR A 129 -9.74 -23.35 8.64
CA THR A 129 -9.86 -23.74 7.22
C THR A 129 -8.51 -23.71 6.50
N TYR A 130 -7.45 -23.21 7.13
CA TYR A 130 -6.14 -23.11 6.50
C TYR A 130 -5.54 -24.51 6.24
N PRO A 131 -4.96 -24.74 5.05
CA PRO A 131 -4.24 -25.97 4.75
C PRO A 131 -3.15 -26.28 5.77
N ALA A 132 -2.78 -27.57 5.89
CA ALA A 132 -1.78 -28.02 6.84
C ALA A 132 -0.41 -27.31 6.66
N SER A 133 -0.06 -26.93 5.44
CA SER A 133 1.16 -26.16 5.12
C SER A 133 1.17 -24.78 5.79
N ILE A 134 0.07 -24.02 5.67
CA ILE A 134 -0.10 -22.71 6.30
C ILE A 134 -0.20 -22.84 7.82
N SER A 135 -0.96 -23.83 8.31
CA SER A 135 -1.03 -24.11 9.74
C SER A 135 0.36 -24.41 10.34
N LYS A 136 1.20 -25.16 9.62
CA LYS A 136 2.59 -25.42 10.01
C LYS A 136 3.44 -24.15 9.98
N PHE A 137 3.34 -23.34 8.92
CA PHE A 137 4.01 -22.05 8.82
C PHE A 137 3.72 -21.13 10.04
N LEU A 138 2.45 -21.05 10.43
CA LEU A 138 1.99 -20.28 11.60
C LEU A 138 2.47 -20.88 12.93
N SER A 139 2.57 -22.21 13.03
CA SER A 139 3.13 -22.84 14.23
C SER A 139 4.62 -22.55 14.38
N ASP A 140 5.36 -22.54 13.28
CA ASP A 140 6.80 -22.31 13.26
C ASP A 140 7.14 -20.85 13.63
N SER A 141 6.33 -19.86 13.22
CA SER A 141 6.58 -18.43 13.51
C SER A 141 6.33 -18.08 14.98
N ARG A 142 5.39 -18.75 15.65
CA ARG A 142 5.10 -18.52 17.07
C ARG A 142 6.28 -18.80 17.99
N HIS A 143 7.17 -19.71 17.59
CA HIS A 143 8.30 -20.12 18.43
C HIS A 143 9.40 -19.06 18.54
N GLN A 144 9.52 -18.15 17.57
CA GLN A 144 10.55 -17.11 17.58
C GLN A 144 10.19 -15.95 18.54
N ILE A 145 8.92 -15.54 18.60
CA ILE A 145 8.48 -14.41 19.44
C ILE A 145 8.67 -14.69 20.94
N ARG A 146 8.60 -15.95 21.38
CA ARG A 146 8.65 -16.30 22.83
C ARG A 146 10.05 -16.44 23.43
N ARG A 147 11.13 -16.51 22.65
CA ARG A 147 12.49 -16.77 23.19
C ARG A 147 13.43 -15.56 23.23
N GLY A 148 13.00 -14.38 22.79
CA GLY A 148 13.89 -13.24 22.53
C GLY A 148 14.51 -12.51 23.73
N ASN A 149 13.86 -12.41 24.91
CA ASN A 149 14.27 -11.39 25.90
C ASN A 149 14.54 -11.88 27.34
N SER A 150 14.83 -13.17 27.55
CA SER A 150 15.20 -13.67 28.89
C SER A 150 16.48 -14.50 28.88
N ILE A 151 17.54 -14.00 28.23
CA ILE A 151 18.90 -14.34 28.62
C ILE A 151 19.40 -13.16 29.44
N LYS A 152 19.16 -13.25 30.75
CA LYS A 152 19.82 -12.40 31.74
C LYS A 152 21.30 -12.76 31.67
N ASP A 153 22.10 -11.93 31.02
CA ASP A 153 23.57 -11.97 31.13
C ASP A 153 23.93 -11.97 32.61
N ARG A 154 24.39 -13.11 33.12
CA ARG A 154 24.64 -13.30 34.55
C ARG A 154 26.03 -12.87 34.98
N ASN A 155 26.86 -12.32 34.10
CA ASN A 155 28.23 -11.98 34.47
C ASN A 155 28.52 -10.49 34.30
N THR A 156 29.11 -9.91 35.35
CA THR A 156 29.76 -8.59 35.43
C THR A 156 28.86 -7.34 35.47
N ARG A 157 28.26 -7.05 36.65
CA ARG A 157 28.11 -5.64 37.08
C ARG A 157 28.20 -5.48 38.61
N PRO A 158 28.91 -4.46 39.13
CA PRO A 158 29.11 -4.25 40.57
C PRO A 158 27.81 -3.85 41.30
N ALA A 159 27.73 -4.26 42.56
CA ALA A 159 26.59 -4.09 43.45
C ALA A 159 26.17 -2.61 43.62
N LEU A 160 24.90 -2.34 43.33
CA LEU A 160 24.17 -1.16 43.81
C LEU A 160 23.32 -1.56 45.03
N PRO A 161 23.09 -0.64 45.97
CA PRO A 161 22.44 -0.94 47.25
C PRO A 161 20.97 -1.36 47.09
N PRO A 162 20.45 -2.20 48.01
CA PRO A 162 19.16 -2.86 47.88
C PRO A 162 18.00 -1.86 48.04
N ARG A 163 17.08 -1.88 47.07
CA ARG A 163 15.76 -1.23 47.17
C ARG A 163 14.86 -2.10 48.07
N PRO A 164 14.05 -1.51 48.97
CA PRO A 164 13.25 -2.25 49.93
C PRO A 164 12.21 -3.14 49.24
N SER A 165 12.18 -4.39 49.69
CA SER A 165 11.26 -5.45 49.31
C SER A 165 9.81 -5.07 49.64
N GLN A 166 8.97 -4.89 48.62
CA GLN A 166 7.53 -4.92 48.81
C GLN A 166 7.06 -6.37 48.94
N ASN A 167 6.37 -6.65 50.05
CA ASN A 167 5.81 -7.93 50.45
C ASN A 167 4.92 -8.56 49.36
N PRO A 168 5.08 -9.85 49.03
CA PRO A 168 4.10 -10.62 48.28
C PRO A 168 3.23 -11.40 49.27
N LEU A 169 2.27 -10.74 49.90
CA LEU A 169 1.32 -11.41 50.79
C LEU A 169 -0.08 -10.83 50.61
N ASP A 170 -0.64 -11.00 49.41
CA ASP A 170 -2.10 -10.91 49.24
C ASP A 170 -2.56 -11.61 47.94
N LEU A 171 -2.52 -12.94 47.94
CA LEU A 171 -2.86 -13.77 46.77
C LEU A 171 -3.90 -14.85 47.09
N ALA A 172 -4.66 -14.70 48.17
CA ALA A 172 -5.65 -15.69 48.61
C ALA A 172 -7.12 -15.26 48.47
N GLU A 173 -7.43 -13.99 48.14
CA GLU A 173 -8.83 -13.50 48.14
C GLU A 173 -9.40 -13.07 46.77
N LYS A 174 -8.70 -13.29 45.66
CA LYS A 174 -9.34 -13.19 44.34
C LYS A 174 -10.10 -14.47 44.05
N GLY A 175 -11.33 -14.52 44.55
CA GLY A 175 -12.34 -15.47 44.10
C GLY A 175 -12.50 -15.45 42.57
N PRO A 176 -13.23 -16.42 41.99
CA PRO A 176 -13.48 -16.53 40.56
C PRO A 176 -14.50 -15.47 40.10
N SER A 177 -14.17 -14.19 40.33
CA SER A 177 -14.82 -13.07 39.68
C SER A 177 -14.47 -13.19 38.20
N ARG A 178 -15.39 -13.80 37.45
CA ARG A 178 -15.52 -13.61 36.01
C ARG A 178 -15.57 -12.10 35.79
N SER A 179 -14.41 -11.50 35.59
CA SER A 179 -14.26 -10.13 35.11
C SER A 179 -15.06 -10.08 33.83
N ARG A 180 -16.31 -9.62 33.94
CA ARG A 180 -17.12 -9.18 32.81
C ARG A 180 -16.30 -8.06 32.21
N SER A 181 -15.44 -8.42 31.26
CA SER A 181 -14.65 -7.52 30.45
C SER A 181 -15.59 -6.41 30.02
N ARG A 182 -15.46 -5.24 30.65
CA ARG A 182 -16.19 -4.04 30.24
C ARG A 182 -15.86 -3.91 28.76
N LYS A 183 -16.85 -4.07 27.89
CA LYS A 183 -16.67 -3.90 26.45
C LYS A 183 -16.31 -2.44 26.25
N THR A 184 -15.01 -2.14 26.25
CA THR A 184 -14.51 -0.82 25.87
C THR A 184 -14.95 -0.60 24.44
N SER A 185 -15.69 0.48 24.20
CA SER A 185 -16.04 0.90 22.84
C SER A 185 -14.76 0.97 21.99
N PRO A 186 -14.81 0.53 20.73
CA PRO A 186 -13.63 0.54 19.89
C PRO A 186 -13.14 1.99 19.74
N VAL A 187 -11.83 2.17 19.86
CA VAL A 187 -11.20 3.48 19.78
C VAL A 187 -11.24 4.05 18.36
N LEU A 188 -11.20 3.18 17.36
CA LEU A 188 -11.28 3.47 15.94
C LEU A 188 -12.31 2.53 15.31
N ILE A 189 -13.06 3.03 14.32
CA ILE A 189 -13.92 2.20 13.47
C ILE A 189 -13.16 1.99 12.16
N SER A 190 -12.63 0.78 11.95
CA SER A 190 -11.83 0.44 10.76
C SER A 190 -12.58 0.82 9.48
N THR A 191 -11.93 1.62 8.63
CA THR A 191 -12.45 1.86 7.29
C THR A 191 -12.06 0.74 6.32
N PHE A 192 -11.06 -0.09 6.63
CA PHE A 192 -10.68 -1.22 5.79
C PHE A 192 -11.76 -2.30 5.78
N ASN A 193 -12.38 -2.50 4.62
CA ASN A 193 -13.34 -3.56 4.35
C ASN A 193 -13.07 -4.12 2.96
N GLY A 194 -13.34 -5.41 2.76
CA GLY A 194 -13.27 -6.01 1.42
C GLY A 194 -14.22 -5.33 0.44
N LEU A 195 -14.02 -5.60 -0.85
CA LEU A 195 -14.98 -5.22 -1.87
C LEU A 195 -16.35 -5.85 -1.58
N PRO A 196 -17.45 -5.18 -1.94
CA PRO A 196 -18.77 -5.78 -1.80
C PRO A 196 -18.84 -7.04 -2.67
N SER A 197 -19.16 -8.17 -2.03
CA SER A 197 -19.43 -9.42 -2.74
C SER A 197 -20.83 -9.40 -3.32
N SER A 198 -20.97 -9.74 -4.60
CA SER A 198 -22.28 -9.93 -5.25
C SER A 198 -23.03 -11.15 -4.69
N SER A 199 -22.32 -12.14 -4.15
CA SER A 199 -22.84 -13.43 -3.66
C SER A 199 -23.33 -13.44 -2.21
N SER A 200 -23.44 -12.27 -1.54
CA SER A 200 -23.66 -12.18 -0.07
C SER A 200 -24.97 -12.79 0.48
N TYR A 201 -25.84 -13.32 -0.38
CA TYR A 201 -27.08 -13.97 0.04
C TYR A 201 -26.94 -15.47 0.31
N ASP A 202 -25.88 -16.12 -0.18
CA ASP A 202 -25.68 -17.55 0.05
C ASP A 202 -24.74 -17.78 1.25
N ASN A 203 -25.36 -18.00 2.41
CA ASN A 203 -24.67 -18.36 3.63
C ASN A 203 -23.92 -19.70 3.43
N HIS A 204 -22.58 -19.63 3.44
CA HIS A 204 -21.64 -20.72 3.76
C HIS A 204 -20.96 -21.53 2.65
N SER A 205 -20.88 -21.07 1.40
CA SER A 205 -19.83 -21.65 0.53
C SER A 205 -18.46 -21.17 1.03
N HIS A 206 -17.66 -22.11 1.53
CA HIS A 206 -16.25 -21.88 1.81
C HIS A 206 -15.59 -21.51 0.48
N THR A 207 -15.41 -20.21 0.21
CA THR A 207 -14.63 -19.77 -0.94
C THR A 207 -13.21 -20.27 -0.73
N ASP A 208 -12.77 -21.14 -1.64
CA ASP A 208 -11.41 -21.67 -1.64
C ASP A 208 -10.44 -20.49 -1.80
N THR A 209 -9.70 -20.18 -0.73
CA THR A 209 -8.83 -19.01 -0.70
C THR A 209 -7.58 -19.29 -1.52
N SER A 210 -7.50 -18.66 -2.69
CA SER A 210 -6.50 -18.91 -3.73
C SER A 210 -5.05 -18.82 -3.23
N TRP A 211 -4.79 -17.96 -2.25
CA TRP A 211 -3.46 -17.74 -1.69
C TRP A 211 -2.91 -18.92 -0.87
N THR A 212 -3.78 -19.76 -0.31
CA THR A 212 -3.34 -20.82 0.63
C THR A 212 -2.59 -21.96 -0.05
N HIS A 213 -2.77 -22.09 -1.36
CA HIS A 213 -2.08 -23.08 -2.20
C HIS A 213 -0.69 -22.64 -2.63
N GLU A 214 -0.36 -21.35 -2.47
CA GLU A 214 0.88 -20.72 -2.91
C GLU A 214 1.97 -20.78 -1.84
N VAL A 215 2.40 -22.01 -1.52
CA VAL A 215 3.44 -22.30 -0.52
C VAL A 215 4.63 -23.02 -1.15
N GLN A 216 5.83 -22.73 -0.63
CA GLN A 216 7.05 -23.39 -1.04
C GLN A 216 7.95 -23.74 0.14
N HIS A 217 8.95 -24.58 -0.11
CA HIS A 217 10.03 -24.80 0.85
C HIS A 217 11.01 -23.62 0.78
N ALA A 218 11.27 -23.00 1.94
CA ALA A 218 12.31 -21.99 2.10
C ALA A 218 13.66 -22.51 1.59
N GLN A 219 14.33 -21.71 0.76
CA GLN A 219 15.72 -21.93 0.38
C GLN A 219 16.62 -21.16 1.34
N TYR A 220 17.84 -21.63 1.55
CA TYR A 220 18.81 -20.97 2.41
C TYR A 220 20.07 -20.66 1.61
N HIS A 221 20.44 -19.39 1.57
CA HIS A 221 21.70 -18.90 1.00
C HIS A 221 22.44 -18.14 2.10
N ASP A 222 23.69 -18.50 2.37
CA ASP A 222 24.49 -17.91 3.45
C ASP A 222 23.79 -17.86 4.82
N GLY A 223 23.00 -18.89 5.13
CA GLY A 223 22.25 -18.99 6.38
C GLY A 223 21.03 -18.06 6.47
N ARG A 224 20.68 -17.35 5.39
CA ARG A 224 19.48 -16.51 5.29
C ARG A 224 18.42 -17.16 4.42
N THR A 225 17.15 -16.97 4.76
CA THR A 225 16.05 -17.48 3.92
C THR A 225 15.96 -16.66 2.64
N THR A 226 16.00 -17.33 1.50
CA THR A 226 15.82 -16.74 0.17
C THR A 226 14.61 -17.37 -0.53
N ILE A 227 14.02 -16.62 -1.46
CA ILE A 227 12.95 -17.09 -2.32
C ILE A 227 13.18 -16.63 -3.74
N THR A 228 12.74 -17.42 -4.71
CA THR A 228 12.71 -16.94 -6.09
C THR A 228 11.60 -15.91 -6.25
N VAL A 229 11.92 -14.78 -6.87
CA VAL A 229 11.02 -13.67 -7.15
C VAL A 229 11.00 -13.40 -8.65
N THR A 230 9.80 -13.30 -9.23
CA THR A 230 9.63 -12.88 -10.64
C THR A 230 9.62 -11.37 -10.78
N HIS A 231 9.82 -10.88 -12.00
CA HIS A 231 9.73 -9.43 -12.28
C HIS A 231 8.33 -8.87 -12.01
N ASP A 232 7.27 -9.66 -12.22
CA ASP A 232 5.89 -9.24 -11.93
C ASP A 232 5.60 -9.21 -10.42
N GLU A 233 6.13 -10.17 -9.65
CA GLU A 233 6.05 -10.15 -8.18
C GLU A 233 6.79 -8.95 -7.58
N LEU A 234 7.98 -8.64 -8.11
CA LEU A 234 8.74 -7.45 -7.73
C LEU A 234 7.98 -6.15 -8.06
N ALA A 235 7.33 -6.08 -9.22
CA ALA A 235 6.50 -4.93 -9.60
C ALA A 235 5.37 -4.74 -8.59
N VAL A 236 4.66 -5.80 -8.22
CA VAL A 236 3.58 -5.71 -7.22
C VAL A 236 4.11 -5.29 -5.86
N LEU A 237 5.25 -5.85 -5.41
CA LEU A 237 5.86 -5.44 -4.15
C LEU A 237 6.22 -3.95 -4.15
N SER A 238 6.71 -3.43 -5.27
CA SER A 238 6.99 -1.99 -5.42
C SER A 238 5.73 -1.15 -5.31
N LEU A 239 4.61 -1.58 -5.91
CA LEU A 239 3.30 -0.93 -5.79
C LEU A 239 2.78 -0.94 -4.36
N PHE A 240 2.89 -2.07 -3.66
CA PHE A 240 2.46 -2.19 -2.26
C PHE A 240 3.23 -1.26 -1.36
N LEU A 241 4.54 -1.14 -1.58
CA LEU A 241 5.41 -0.27 -0.81
C LEU A 241 5.34 1.20 -1.25
N GLY A 242 4.63 1.53 -2.34
CA GLY A 242 4.65 2.86 -2.93
C GLY A 242 6.06 3.27 -3.35
N ALA A 243 6.86 2.33 -3.86
CA ALA A 243 8.23 2.52 -4.29
C ALA A 243 8.29 2.63 -5.81
N THR A 244 8.81 3.74 -6.31
CA THR A 244 9.09 3.91 -7.74
C THR A 244 10.49 3.38 -8.05
N LEU A 245 10.55 2.24 -8.77
CA LEU A 245 11.82 1.61 -9.13
C LEU A 245 12.47 2.36 -10.30
N THR A 246 13.61 3.00 -10.02
CA THR A 246 14.44 3.62 -11.05
C THR A 246 15.48 2.61 -11.51
N LEU A 247 15.46 2.26 -12.80
CA LEU A 247 16.49 1.44 -13.41
C LEU A 247 17.71 2.31 -13.67
N THR A 248 18.79 2.09 -12.94
CA THR A 248 20.08 2.73 -13.24
C THR A 248 20.70 2.01 -14.42
N GLN A 249 20.25 2.37 -15.62
CA GLN A 249 21.04 2.11 -16.82
C GLN A 249 22.30 2.96 -16.66
N SER A 250 23.44 2.32 -16.37
CA SER A 250 24.73 3.00 -16.30
C SER A 250 24.80 3.86 -17.54
N THR A 251 24.75 5.17 -17.39
CA THR A 251 24.62 6.10 -18.51
C THR A 251 25.76 5.77 -19.46
N ILE A 252 25.41 5.13 -20.57
CA ILE A 252 26.31 4.80 -21.66
C ILE A 252 26.59 6.14 -22.32
N GLY A 253 27.37 6.97 -21.63
CA GLY A 253 27.99 8.15 -22.18
C GLY A 253 28.99 7.63 -23.21
N GLN A 254 28.57 7.70 -24.47
CA GLN A 254 29.22 8.30 -25.65
C GLN A 254 30.71 8.76 -25.61
N ASN A 255 31.50 8.42 -24.60
CA ASN A 255 32.94 8.59 -24.62
C ASN A 255 33.56 7.34 -25.23
N LEU A 256 33.72 7.41 -26.56
CA LEU A 256 34.26 6.43 -27.52
C LEU A 256 35.70 5.91 -27.25
N SER A 257 36.24 6.01 -26.04
CA SER A 257 37.58 5.50 -25.74
C SER A 257 37.54 4.05 -25.27
N GLN A 258 37.50 3.11 -26.23
CA GLN A 258 38.10 1.75 -26.27
C GLN A 258 38.39 0.96 -24.97
N GLN A 259 37.64 1.14 -23.89
CA GLN A 259 37.71 0.24 -22.73
C GLN A 259 36.71 -0.90 -22.93
N ALA A 260 37.22 -2.12 -22.77
CA ALA A 260 36.55 -3.38 -23.02
C ALA A 260 35.12 -3.41 -22.44
N PRO A 261 34.17 -4.08 -23.11
CA PRO A 261 32.79 -4.21 -22.66
C PRO A 261 32.77 -4.98 -21.32
N SER A 262 32.85 -4.26 -20.21
CA SER A 262 32.55 -4.83 -18.89
C SER A 262 31.03 -5.06 -18.85
N ASP A 263 30.62 -6.30 -18.60
CA ASP A 263 29.23 -6.76 -18.40
C ASP A 263 28.51 -6.01 -17.25
N LYS A 264 28.22 -4.72 -17.42
CA LYS A 264 27.45 -3.93 -16.46
C LYS A 264 25.97 -4.25 -16.64
N ARG A 265 25.55 -5.30 -15.94
CA ARG A 265 24.14 -5.69 -15.83
C ARG A 265 23.34 -4.58 -15.11
N PRO A 266 22.04 -4.41 -15.43
CA PRO A 266 21.25 -3.33 -14.88
C PRO A 266 20.96 -3.53 -13.39
N SER A 267 21.24 -2.50 -12.57
CA SER A 267 20.77 -2.41 -11.19
C SER A 267 19.52 -1.53 -11.11
N PHE A 268 18.72 -1.71 -10.06
CA PHE A 268 17.59 -0.83 -9.77
C PHE A 268 17.57 -0.42 -8.31
N HIS A 269 16.96 0.74 -8.05
CA HIS A 269 16.74 1.24 -6.70
C HIS A 269 15.42 2.02 -6.65
N GLY A 270 14.65 1.85 -5.57
CA GLY A 270 13.47 2.65 -5.28
C GLY A 270 13.24 2.76 -3.78
N VAL A 271 12.76 3.92 -3.33
CA VAL A 271 12.45 4.18 -1.93
C VAL A 271 10.94 4.20 -1.75
N GLY A 272 10.41 3.30 -0.92
CA GLY A 272 8.98 3.20 -0.66
C GLY A 272 8.45 4.17 0.39
N ALA A 273 7.13 4.31 0.41
CA ALA A 273 6.35 5.07 1.38
C ALA A 273 6.61 4.65 2.85
N PHE A 274 6.96 3.39 3.06
CA PHE A 274 7.21 2.83 4.39
C PHE A 274 8.68 2.94 4.81
N GLY A 275 9.47 3.81 4.17
CA GLY A 275 10.92 3.86 4.41
C GLY A 275 11.58 2.51 4.19
N ILE A 276 11.00 1.68 3.32
CA ILE A 276 11.59 0.41 2.86
C ILE A 276 12.04 0.68 1.44
N SER A 277 13.35 0.68 1.23
CA SER A 277 13.94 0.77 -0.10
C SER A 277 14.18 -0.62 -0.67
N ILE A 278 13.86 -0.78 -1.95
CA ILE A 278 14.11 -1.98 -2.73
C ILE A 278 15.34 -1.71 -3.58
N HIS A 279 16.34 -2.58 -3.52
CA HIS A 279 17.51 -2.52 -4.38
C HIS A 279 17.80 -3.87 -5.01
N GLY A 280 18.22 -3.83 -6.27
CA GLY A 280 18.56 -5.00 -7.07
C GLY A 280 19.98 -4.90 -7.57
N SER A 281 20.76 -5.95 -7.35
CA SER A 281 22.13 -6.06 -7.85
C SER A 281 22.48 -7.49 -8.21
N VAL A 282 23.46 -7.66 -9.10
CA VAL A 282 23.96 -8.98 -9.49
C VAL A 282 25.09 -9.38 -8.56
N SER A 283 25.01 -10.59 -7.99
CA SER A 283 26.05 -11.18 -7.16
C SER A 283 27.28 -11.57 -7.99
N GLU A 284 28.40 -11.89 -7.32
CA GLU A 284 29.61 -12.38 -7.96
C GLU A 284 29.37 -13.68 -8.75
N GLU A 285 28.40 -14.48 -8.33
CA GLU A 285 27.96 -15.71 -9.01
C GLU A 285 27.08 -15.45 -10.24
N GLY A 286 26.78 -14.18 -10.54
CA GLY A 286 25.92 -13.80 -11.66
C GLY A 286 24.43 -13.98 -11.38
N GLN A 287 24.02 -14.22 -10.13
CA GLN A 287 22.62 -14.29 -9.74
C GLN A 287 22.09 -12.89 -9.39
N TYR A 288 20.82 -12.64 -9.67
CA TYR A 288 20.21 -11.34 -9.36
C TYR A 288 19.60 -11.37 -7.97
N HIS A 289 20.09 -10.52 -7.06
CA HIS A 289 19.63 -10.47 -5.67
C HIS A 289 18.81 -9.21 -5.42
N ILE A 290 17.68 -9.38 -4.75
CA ILE A 290 16.78 -8.32 -4.31
C ILE A 290 16.94 -8.16 -2.81
N HIS A 291 17.31 -6.95 -2.41
CA HIS A 291 17.50 -6.62 -1.02
C HIS A 291 16.53 -5.53 -0.60
N LEU A 292 15.96 -5.69 0.59
CA LEU A 292 15.07 -4.71 1.21
C LEU A 292 15.83 -4.03 2.34
N THR A 293 15.94 -2.71 2.29
CA THR A 293 16.62 -1.93 3.33
C THR A 293 15.63 -1.00 4.00
N ARG A 294 15.55 -1.08 5.32
CA ARG A 294 14.79 -0.16 6.14
C ARG A 294 15.61 1.09 6.40
N GLN A 295 15.05 2.23 6.03
CA GLN A 295 15.61 3.55 6.27
C GLN A 295 15.04 4.14 7.56
N LYS A 296 15.83 4.99 8.22
CA LYS A 296 15.38 5.72 9.40
C LYS A 296 14.34 6.77 8.97
N ARG A 297 13.08 6.57 9.37
CA ARG A 297 12.00 7.53 9.13
C ARG A 297 12.12 8.76 10.02
N ASN A 298 11.86 9.93 9.45
CA ASN A 298 11.66 11.17 10.19
C ASN A 298 10.38 11.10 11.04
N ILE A 299 10.26 11.96 12.06
CA ILE A 299 9.08 11.98 12.95
C ILE A 299 7.78 12.22 12.16
N ALA A 300 7.82 13.05 11.12
CA ALA A 300 6.66 13.32 10.26
C ALA A 300 6.27 12.15 9.34
N GLU A 301 7.22 11.25 9.06
CA GLU A 301 7.05 10.04 8.22
C GLU A 301 6.61 8.82 9.05
N ARG A 302 6.50 8.95 10.37
CA ARG A 302 6.05 7.85 11.24
C ARG A 302 4.54 7.66 11.11
N PRO A 303 4.07 6.41 11.04
CA PRO A 303 2.69 6.11 10.75
C PRO A 303 1.78 6.39 11.95
N SER A 304 0.51 6.61 11.63
CA SER A 304 -0.61 6.62 12.58
C SER A 304 -1.15 5.20 12.81
N ARG A 305 -2.13 5.04 13.71
CA ARG A 305 -2.72 3.73 14.06
C ARG A 305 -3.92 3.30 13.20
N GLY A 306 -4.23 4.03 12.14
CA GLY A 306 -5.35 3.73 11.25
C GLY A 306 -5.13 2.49 10.36
N SER A 307 -6.16 2.11 9.60
CA SER A 307 -6.22 0.83 8.88
C SER A 307 -5.29 0.65 7.66
N GLY A 308 -4.49 1.65 7.28
CA GLY A 308 -3.68 1.61 6.05
C GLY A 308 -4.52 1.58 4.76
N TYR A 309 -3.94 1.08 3.67
CA TYR A 309 -4.62 0.90 2.37
C TYR A 309 -4.57 -0.54 1.87
N SER A 310 -5.50 -0.88 1.00
CA SER A 310 -5.61 -2.16 0.32
C SER A 310 -4.53 -2.31 -0.74
N THR A 311 -3.87 -3.46 -0.72
CA THR A 311 -2.92 -3.89 -1.74
C THR A 311 -3.58 -4.06 -3.11
N LEU A 312 -4.84 -4.50 -3.14
CA LEU A 312 -5.63 -4.57 -4.36
C LEU A 312 -5.78 -3.18 -4.99
N PHE A 313 -6.22 -2.20 -4.20
CA PHE A 313 -6.36 -0.83 -4.70
C PHE A 313 -5.02 -0.21 -5.06
N ALA A 314 -3.93 -0.52 -4.34
CA ALA A 314 -2.60 -0.05 -4.72
C ALA A 314 -2.20 -0.48 -6.15
N LYS A 315 -2.51 -1.73 -6.55
CA LYS A 315 -2.31 -2.16 -7.94
C LYS A 315 -3.24 -1.42 -8.89
N HIS A 316 -4.54 -1.51 -8.64
CA HIS A 316 -5.53 -1.04 -9.58
C HIS A 316 -5.43 0.46 -9.83
N LEU A 317 -5.31 1.30 -8.78
CA LEU A 317 -5.26 2.76 -8.95
C LEU A 317 -3.98 3.20 -9.65
N ALA A 318 -2.83 2.60 -9.34
CA ALA A 318 -1.57 2.87 -10.05
C ALA A 318 -1.68 2.56 -11.55
N LEU A 319 -2.52 1.60 -11.90
CA LEU A 319 -2.83 1.15 -13.26
C LEU A 319 -4.08 1.83 -13.85
N GLY A 320 -4.59 2.89 -13.20
CA GLY A 320 -5.70 3.69 -13.69
C GLY A 320 -7.06 3.00 -13.70
N SER A 321 -7.20 1.94 -12.91
CA SER A 321 -8.45 1.21 -12.77
C SER A 321 -8.97 1.29 -11.33
N MET A 322 -10.28 1.28 -11.13
CA MET A 322 -10.92 1.42 -9.82
C MET A 322 -11.85 0.23 -9.55
N PRO A 323 -11.49 -0.68 -8.63
CA PRO A 323 -12.34 -1.80 -8.26
C PRO A 323 -13.62 -1.33 -7.60
N PHE A 324 -14.75 -1.93 -7.93
CA PHE A 324 -16.05 -1.56 -7.35
C PHE A 324 -16.89 -2.74 -6.85
N SER A 325 -16.66 -3.95 -7.37
CA SER A 325 -17.25 -5.17 -6.85
C SER A 325 -16.33 -6.37 -7.07
N GLN A 326 -16.56 -7.42 -6.28
CA GLN A 326 -15.83 -8.68 -6.38
C GLN A 326 -16.84 -9.82 -6.42
N ASP A 327 -16.70 -10.68 -7.41
CA ASP A 327 -17.41 -11.94 -7.51
C ASP A 327 -16.50 -13.07 -7.00
N ASP A 328 -16.98 -14.31 -6.96
CA ASP A 328 -16.19 -15.44 -6.48
C ASP A 328 -14.90 -15.63 -7.31
N ASP A 329 -14.99 -15.48 -8.63
CA ASP A 329 -13.85 -15.70 -9.55
C ASP A 329 -13.22 -14.42 -10.10
N SER A 330 -13.89 -13.27 -9.94
CA SER A 330 -13.49 -12.05 -10.65
C SER A 330 -13.58 -10.76 -9.85
N ILE A 331 -12.76 -9.78 -10.20
CA ILE A 331 -12.78 -8.42 -9.68
C ILE A 331 -13.30 -7.51 -10.79
N ASN A 332 -14.41 -6.83 -10.56
CA ASN A 332 -14.96 -5.86 -11.51
C ASN A 332 -14.35 -4.49 -11.23
N SER A 333 -13.70 -3.91 -12.25
CA SER A 333 -12.94 -2.66 -12.13
C SER A 333 -13.27 -1.70 -13.27
N ILE A 334 -13.46 -0.41 -12.94
CA ILE A 334 -13.70 0.65 -13.92
C ILE A 334 -12.34 1.20 -14.36
N LEU A 335 -12.02 1.13 -15.65
CA LEU A 335 -10.83 1.77 -16.22
C LEU A 335 -11.12 3.26 -16.45
N ILE A 336 -10.26 4.13 -15.92
CA ILE A 336 -10.38 5.58 -16.03
C ILE A 336 -9.35 6.10 -17.01
N THR A 337 -9.83 6.61 -18.14
CA THR A 337 -9.03 7.15 -19.23
C THR A 337 -9.21 8.67 -19.34
N PRO A 338 -8.40 9.40 -20.13
CA PRO A 338 -8.63 10.81 -20.40
C PRO A 338 -10.04 11.10 -20.95
N GLU A 339 -10.58 10.23 -21.82
CA GLU A 339 -11.93 10.37 -22.35
C GLU A 339 -13.00 10.25 -21.25
N THR A 340 -12.71 9.45 -20.22
CA THR A 340 -13.58 9.35 -19.04
C THR A 340 -13.65 10.68 -18.31
N LEU A 341 -12.52 11.38 -18.15
CA LEU A 341 -12.48 12.69 -17.52
C LEU A 341 -13.29 13.72 -18.31
N ASP A 342 -13.14 13.74 -19.64
CA ASP A 342 -13.85 14.68 -20.50
C ASP A 342 -15.36 14.43 -20.50
N ALA A 343 -15.78 13.16 -20.48
CA ALA A 343 -17.18 12.80 -20.37
C ALA A 343 -17.76 13.15 -18.98
N VAL A 344 -16.98 12.99 -17.91
CA VAL A 344 -17.37 13.43 -16.56
C VAL A 344 -17.49 14.96 -16.49
N LYS A 345 -16.55 15.69 -17.06
CA LYS A 345 -16.57 17.17 -17.09
C LYS A 345 -17.78 17.73 -17.84
N SER A 346 -18.16 17.11 -18.96
CA SER A 346 -19.34 17.53 -19.72
C SER A 346 -20.67 17.26 -19.02
N GLY A 347 -20.67 16.56 -17.88
CA GLY A 347 -21.88 16.17 -17.18
C GLY A 347 -22.64 15.03 -17.88
N ALA A 348 -21.98 14.28 -18.77
CA ALA A 348 -22.60 13.20 -19.50
C ALA A 348 -23.15 12.12 -18.55
N ARG A 349 -24.26 11.51 -18.95
CA ARG A 349 -24.79 10.32 -18.29
C ARG A 349 -23.96 9.12 -18.73
N LEU A 350 -23.27 8.50 -17.78
CA LEU A 350 -22.36 7.39 -18.03
C LEU A 350 -22.96 6.06 -17.58
N HIS A 351 -22.76 5.01 -18.37
CA HIS A 351 -23.06 3.62 -18.01
C HIS A 351 -21.80 2.76 -18.12
N LEU A 352 -21.77 1.67 -17.36
CA LEU A 352 -20.70 0.69 -17.46
C LEU A 352 -20.87 -0.12 -18.74
N GLN A 353 -19.80 -0.19 -19.52
CA GLN A 353 -19.67 -1.04 -20.68
C GLN A 353 -18.48 -1.96 -20.46
N LYS A 354 -18.62 -3.25 -20.80
CA LYS A 354 -17.48 -4.17 -20.76
C LYS A 354 -16.43 -3.70 -21.75
N LEU A 355 -15.18 -3.65 -21.32
CA LEU A 355 -14.09 -3.21 -22.19
C LEU A 355 -13.76 -4.29 -23.21
N GLU A 356 -13.84 -3.95 -24.50
CA GLU A 356 -13.46 -4.83 -25.61
C GLU A 356 -11.98 -4.69 -25.98
N THR A 357 -11.42 -3.49 -25.82
CA THR A 357 -10.05 -3.15 -26.20
C THR A 357 -9.15 -3.00 -24.98
N THR A 358 -8.05 -3.74 -24.92
CA THR A 358 -7.13 -3.65 -23.79
C THR A 358 -6.17 -2.47 -23.94
N THR A 359 -6.04 -1.66 -22.90
CA THR A 359 -5.01 -0.61 -22.80
C THR A 359 -3.69 -1.20 -22.32
N LYS A 360 -2.58 -0.45 -22.44
CA LYS A 360 -1.28 -0.88 -21.90
C LYS A 360 -1.34 -1.15 -20.40
N ALA A 361 -2.01 -0.27 -19.65
CA ALA A 361 -2.16 -0.40 -18.21
C ALA A 361 -3.03 -1.61 -17.83
N SER A 362 -4.18 -1.83 -18.49
CA SER A 362 -5.02 -3.00 -18.21
C SER A 362 -4.35 -4.32 -18.60
N SER A 363 -3.64 -4.34 -19.74
CA SER A 363 -2.87 -5.52 -20.16
C SER A 363 -1.75 -5.85 -19.18
N TYR A 364 -1.06 -4.83 -18.65
CA TYR A 364 -0.04 -5.03 -17.63
C TYR A 364 -0.64 -5.48 -16.29
N LEU A 365 -1.77 -4.90 -15.85
CA LEU A 365 -2.45 -5.36 -14.64
C LEU A 365 -2.83 -6.84 -14.71
N ALA A 366 -3.24 -7.31 -15.90
CA ALA A 366 -3.58 -8.71 -16.12
C ALA A 366 -2.38 -9.68 -16.06
N THR A 367 -1.13 -9.20 -16.20
CA THR A 367 0.06 -10.04 -16.01
C THR A 367 0.53 -10.12 -14.56
N LEU A 368 0.10 -9.20 -13.71
CA LEU A 368 0.50 -9.18 -12.31
C LEU A 368 -0.16 -10.33 -11.53
N PRO A 369 0.53 -10.91 -10.53
CA PRO A 369 -0.09 -11.87 -9.63
C PRO A 369 -1.37 -11.31 -9.00
N ALA A 370 -2.46 -12.06 -9.12
CA ALA A 370 -3.79 -11.67 -8.64
C ALA A 370 -4.52 -12.86 -8.03
N SER A 371 -5.34 -12.62 -7.00
CA SER A 371 -6.18 -13.68 -6.42
C SER A 371 -7.34 -14.09 -7.34
N LYS A 372 -7.81 -13.17 -8.17
CA LYS A 372 -8.97 -13.32 -9.05
C LYS A 372 -8.74 -12.63 -10.39
N GLU A 373 -9.49 -13.06 -11.41
CA GLU A 373 -9.41 -12.46 -12.74
C GLU A 373 -10.00 -11.04 -12.73
N THR A 374 -9.35 -10.08 -13.37
CA THR A 374 -9.88 -8.71 -13.45
C THR A 374 -10.76 -8.53 -14.68
N ARG A 375 -12.03 -8.16 -14.46
CA ARG A 375 -12.98 -7.77 -15.50
C ARG A 375 -13.01 -6.24 -15.60
N PHE A 376 -12.53 -5.73 -16.72
CA PHE A 376 -12.47 -4.30 -17.00
C PHE A 376 -13.76 -3.77 -17.61
N HIS A 377 -14.19 -2.63 -17.11
CA HIS A 377 -15.33 -1.86 -17.60
C HIS A 377 -14.88 -0.45 -17.95
N THR A 378 -15.39 0.12 -19.02
CA THR A 378 -15.26 1.55 -19.34
C THR A 378 -16.59 2.25 -19.15
N LEU A 379 -16.55 3.58 -19.19
CA LEU A 379 -17.75 4.42 -19.06
C LEU A 379 -18.11 4.99 -20.43
N ALA A 380 -19.27 4.60 -20.93
CA ALA A 380 -19.81 5.08 -22.19
C ALA A 380 -21.06 5.94 -21.97
N HIS A 381 -21.36 6.81 -22.93
CA HIS A 381 -22.53 7.68 -22.90
C HIS A 381 -23.83 6.85 -22.93
N SER A 382 -24.81 7.21 -22.09
CA SER A 382 -26.12 6.56 -22.03
C SER A 382 -27.22 7.60 -21.89
N SER A 383 -28.30 7.47 -22.67
CA SER A 383 -29.51 8.30 -22.47
C SER A 383 -30.32 7.92 -21.23
N ASN A 384 -30.23 6.66 -20.79
CA ASN A 384 -31.20 6.05 -19.87
C ASN A 384 -30.67 5.83 -18.43
N SER A 385 -29.37 6.00 -18.19
CA SER A 385 -28.78 5.75 -16.87
C SER A 385 -28.92 6.94 -15.92
N THR A 386 -29.40 6.71 -14.70
CA THR A 386 -29.58 7.73 -13.65
C THR A 386 -28.49 7.71 -12.59
N SER A 387 -27.71 6.63 -12.48
CA SER A 387 -26.67 6.50 -11.46
C SER A 387 -25.35 6.10 -12.08
N THR A 388 -24.28 6.81 -11.73
CA THR A 388 -22.93 6.55 -12.22
C THR A 388 -22.18 5.66 -11.20
N PRO A 389 -21.87 4.40 -11.55
CA PRO A 389 -21.11 3.50 -10.69
C PRO A 389 -19.74 4.07 -10.28
N LEU A 390 -19.20 4.97 -11.11
CA LEU A 390 -18.02 5.77 -10.80
C LEU A 390 -18.14 6.55 -9.48
N LEU A 391 -19.22 7.31 -9.29
CA LEU A 391 -19.38 8.13 -8.08
C LEU A 391 -19.49 7.25 -6.83
N ARG A 392 -20.15 6.09 -6.96
CA ARG A 392 -20.24 5.10 -5.88
C ARG A 392 -18.88 4.52 -5.53
N ALA A 393 -18.08 4.16 -6.54
CA ALA A 393 -16.73 3.64 -6.34
C ALA A 393 -15.80 4.68 -5.69
N ILE A 394 -15.86 5.95 -6.11
CA ILE A 394 -15.10 7.06 -5.51
C ILE A 394 -15.53 7.27 -4.05
N ALA A 395 -16.83 7.31 -3.77
CA ALA A 395 -17.34 7.47 -2.40
C ALA A 395 -16.95 6.29 -1.49
N ALA A 396 -16.83 5.08 -2.04
CA ALA A 396 -16.43 3.89 -1.30
C ALA A 396 -14.91 3.81 -1.04
N LEU A 397 -14.08 4.51 -1.81
CA LEU A 397 -12.62 4.38 -1.81
C LEU A 397 -12.00 4.44 -0.40
N LEU A 398 -12.43 5.41 0.42
CA LEU A 398 -11.96 5.55 1.81
C LEU A 398 -12.31 4.38 2.73
N PHE A 399 -13.39 3.66 2.41
CA PHE A 399 -14.01 2.62 3.24
C PHE A 399 -13.81 1.20 2.72
N THR A 400 -13.05 1.00 1.65
CA THR A 400 -12.71 -0.32 1.12
C THR A 400 -11.22 -0.40 0.82
N GLY A 401 -10.76 0.49 -0.04
CA GLY A 401 -9.41 0.49 -0.59
C GLY A 401 -8.38 1.28 0.19
N GLY A 402 -8.81 2.21 1.04
CA GLY A 402 -7.92 3.23 1.58
C GLY A 402 -7.35 4.12 0.46
N LEU A 403 -6.24 4.80 0.76
CA LEU A 403 -5.66 5.84 -0.11
C LEU A 403 -4.21 5.48 -0.45
N PRO A 404 -3.96 4.70 -1.52
CA PRO A 404 -2.62 4.27 -1.86
C PRO A 404 -1.76 5.45 -2.37
N PRO A 405 -0.42 5.33 -2.30
CA PRO A 405 0.52 6.39 -2.67
C PRO A 405 0.61 6.66 -4.17
N LEU A 406 0.26 5.69 -5.00
CA LEU A 406 0.43 5.74 -6.46
C LEU A 406 -0.94 5.65 -7.14
N ALA A 407 -1.18 6.51 -8.12
CA ALA A 407 -2.38 6.45 -8.96
C ALA A 407 -2.11 7.00 -10.36
N SER A 408 -2.86 6.57 -11.38
CA SER A 408 -2.73 7.15 -12.72
C SER A 408 -3.22 8.60 -12.77
N THR A 409 -2.63 9.39 -13.66
CA THR A 409 -2.99 10.81 -13.83
C THR A 409 -4.46 11.03 -14.18
N PRO A 410 -5.08 10.31 -15.15
CA PRO A 410 -6.50 10.47 -15.45
C PRO A 410 -7.41 10.18 -14.26
N LEU A 411 -7.07 9.16 -13.46
CA LEU A 411 -7.81 8.81 -12.25
C LEU A 411 -7.73 9.91 -11.19
N ILE A 412 -6.53 10.44 -10.93
CA ILE A 412 -6.31 11.53 -9.97
C ILE A 412 -7.13 12.76 -10.37
N GLN A 413 -7.10 13.14 -11.65
CA GLN A 413 -7.81 14.31 -12.17
C GLN A 413 -9.34 14.12 -12.10
N THR A 414 -9.83 12.93 -12.43
CA THR A 414 -11.27 12.59 -12.36
C THR A 414 -11.79 12.68 -10.93
N ILE A 415 -11.08 12.06 -9.97
CA ILE A 415 -11.46 12.12 -8.56
C ILE A 415 -11.38 13.55 -8.05
N ARG A 416 -10.34 14.31 -8.43
CA ARG A 416 -10.18 15.71 -8.02
C ARG A 416 -11.35 16.55 -8.50
N PHE A 417 -11.71 16.44 -9.78
CA PHE A 417 -12.83 17.17 -10.36
C PHE A 417 -14.15 16.88 -9.62
N ILE A 418 -14.46 15.61 -9.41
CA ILE A 418 -15.69 15.17 -8.76
C ILE A 418 -15.75 15.62 -7.29
N ALA A 419 -14.68 15.39 -6.53
CA ALA A 419 -14.70 15.62 -5.08
C ALA A 419 -14.47 17.09 -4.69
N SER A 420 -13.88 17.91 -5.56
CA SER A 420 -13.62 19.33 -5.28
C SER A 420 -14.86 20.20 -5.32
N ALA A 421 -15.96 19.74 -5.94
CA ALA A 421 -17.15 20.54 -6.18
C ALA A 421 -16.88 21.83 -6.99
N GLY A 422 -15.85 21.81 -7.86
CA GLY A 422 -15.41 23.00 -8.59
C GLY A 422 -14.68 24.04 -7.73
N LEU A 423 -14.47 23.76 -6.44
CA LEU A 423 -13.83 24.71 -5.53
C LEU A 423 -12.30 24.57 -5.54
N PRO A 424 -11.55 25.69 -5.43
CA PRO A 424 -10.11 25.62 -5.25
C PRO A 424 -9.76 25.00 -3.88
N ALA A 425 -8.65 24.27 -3.82
CA ALA A 425 -8.21 23.63 -2.57
C ALA A 425 -7.89 24.66 -1.47
N GLY A 426 -7.30 25.81 -1.82
CA GLY A 426 -6.85 26.79 -0.84
C GLY A 426 -5.96 26.13 0.23
N ARG A 427 -6.17 26.45 1.50
CA ARG A 427 -5.39 25.89 2.62
C ARG A 427 -5.90 24.53 3.12
N LEU A 428 -6.56 23.72 2.27
CA LEU A 428 -7.17 22.43 2.63
C LEU A 428 -6.25 21.54 3.49
N LEU A 429 -5.04 21.22 3.01
CA LEU A 429 -4.12 20.32 3.73
C LEU A 429 -3.74 20.88 5.11
N GLN A 430 -3.43 22.18 5.19
CA GLN A 430 -3.07 22.83 6.45
C GLN A 430 -4.24 22.80 7.45
N ARG A 431 -5.48 23.00 6.98
CA ARG A 431 -6.67 22.99 7.82
C ARG A 431 -7.05 21.58 8.26
N LEU A 432 -6.86 20.56 7.41
CA LEU A 432 -7.05 19.15 7.80
C LEU A 432 -6.08 18.73 8.90
N GLU A 433 -4.80 19.12 8.84
CA GLU A 433 -3.86 18.92 9.97
C GLU A 433 -4.24 19.74 11.23
N GLY A 434 -4.98 20.84 11.05
CA GLY A 434 -5.64 21.51 12.17
C GLY A 434 -6.69 20.62 12.84
N LEU A 435 -7.49 19.93 12.04
CA LEU A 435 -8.58 19.07 12.51
C LEU A 435 -8.05 17.80 13.17
N VAL A 436 -6.97 17.22 12.62
CA VAL A 436 -6.22 16.13 13.25
C VAL A 436 -5.77 16.50 14.66
N ASP A 437 -5.13 17.66 14.85
CA ASP A 437 -4.70 18.14 16.18
C ASP A 437 -5.88 18.41 17.12
N LYS A 438 -6.98 18.99 16.61
CA LYS A 438 -8.20 19.18 17.41
C LYS A 438 -8.71 17.85 17.98
N VAL A 439 -8.81 16.81 17.16
CA VAL A 439 -9.26 15.48 17.60
C VAL A 439 -8.22 14.81 18.48
N HIS A 440 -6.92 14.96 18.17
CA HIS A 440 -5.83 14.42 19.01
C HIS A 440 -5.87 14.96 20.44
N ARG A 441 -6.17 16.24 20.64
CA ARG A 441 -6.23 16.87 21.97
C ARG A 441 -7.31 16.31 22.87
N GLN A 442 -8.39 15.74 22.34
CA GLN A 442 -9.43 15.09 23.15
C GLN A 442 -8.91 13.84 23.86
N ASP A 443 -8.04 13.07 23.18
CA ASP A 443 -7.55 11.79 23.67
C ASP A 443 -6.05 11.61 23.42
N LYS A 444 -5.24 12.57 23.90
CA LYS A 444 -3.77 12.57 23.71
C LYS A 444 -3.11 11.25 24.11
N HIS A 445 -3.62 10.65 25.19
CA HIS A 445 -3.11 9.40 25.76
C HIS A 445 -3.17 8.19 24.81
N LEU A 446 -4.02 8.24 23.78
CA LEU A 446 -4.17 7.15 22.81
C LEU A 446 -3.09 7.16 21.72
N GLN A 447 -2.42 8.29 21.49
CA GLN A 447 -1.37 8.47 20.48
C GLN A 447 -1.76 7.95 19.08
N LEU A 448 -3.02 8.17 18.67
CA LEU A 448 -3.57 7.60 17.43
C LEU A 448 -2.89 8.11 16.17
N PHE A 449 -2.47 9.37 16.17
CA PHE A 449 -2.01 10.08 14.99
C PHE A 449 -0.48 10.11 14.83
N GLY A 450 0.22 9.27 15.59
CA GLY A 450 1.68 9.17 15.56
C GLY A 450 2.39 10.29 16.35
N PRO A 451 3.74 10.25 16.39
CA PRO A 451 4.53 11.07 17.29
C PRO A 451 4.66 12.54 16.89
N LEU A 452 4.31 12.90 15.65
CA LEU A 452 4.35 14.29 15.19
C LEU A 452 3.49 15.24 16.06
N LEU A 453 2.41 14.71 16.64
CA LEU A 453 1.46 15.45 17.47
C LEU A 453 1.79 15.45 18.96
N GLU A 454 2.88 14.78 19.37
CA GLU A 454 3.37 14.85 20.75
C GLU A 454 3.79 16.29 21.10
N ASP A 455 3.54 16.71 22.35
CA ASP A 455 3.82 18.07 22.80
C ASP A 455 5.31 18.44 22.66
N SER A 456 6.22 17.46 22.77
CA SER A 456 7.67 17.65 22.54
C SER A 456 8.02 18.02 21.09
N ASN A 457 7.13 17.73 20.14
CA ASN A 457 7.33 17.92 18.70
C ASN A 457 6.52 19.10 18.15
N ALA A 458 5.95 19.97 19.01
CA ALA A 458 5.12 21.10 18.60
C ALA A 458 5.78 22.01 17.54
N GLY A 459 7.11 22.21 17.63
CA GLY A 459 7.87 22.98 16.63
C GLY A 459 7.92 22.31 15.25
N LEU A 460 7.98 20.98 15.20
CA LEU A 460 7.92 20.22 13.95
C LEU A 460 6.51 20.27 13.35
N LEU A 461 5.47 20.12 14.17
CA LEU A 461 4.07 20.25 13.74
C LEU A 461 3.78 21.64 13.16
N PHE A 462 4.30 22.70 13.77
CA PHE A 462 4.16 24.07 13.26
C PHE A 462 4.81 24.21 11.86
N ARG A 463 6.04 23.71 11.69
CA ARG A 463 6.75 23.72 10.40
C ARG A 463 6.02 22.92 9.34
N GLU A 464 5.45 21.76 9.70
CA GLU A 464 4.63 20.97 8.79
C GLU A 464 3.42 21.79 8.30
N ARG A 465 2.67 22.43 9.20
CA ARG A 465 1.53 23.27 8.81
C ARG A 465 1.92 24.44 7.92
N GLU A 466 3.04 25.10 8.19
CA GLU A 466 3.55 26.18 7.35
C GLU A 466 3.90 25.66 5.95
N ARG A 467 4.56 24.50 5.88
CA ARG A 467 4.89 23.81 4.63
C ARG A 467 3.64 23.42 3.83
N LEU A 468 2.61 22.90 4.49
CA LEU A 468 1.31 22.62 3.86
C LEU A 468 0.62 23.88 3.33
N GLY A 469 0.76 25.00 4.04
CA GLY A 469 0.29 26.29 3.56
C GLY A 469 1.03 26.77 2.30
N LYS A 470 2.32 26.43 2.17
CA LYS A 470 3.15 26.73 0.98
C LYS A 470 2.90 25.78 -0.20
N LEU A 471 2.51 24.54 0.07
CA LEU A 471 2.08 23.60 -0.98
C LEU A 471 0.82 24.10 -1.70
N ALA A 472 -0.11 24.68 -0.96
CA ALA A 472 -1.32 25.30 -1.54
C ALA A 472 -1.02 26.42 -2.54
N THR A 473 0.13 27.09 -2.41
CA THR A 473 0.57 28.16 -3.32
C THR A 473 1.53 27.67 -4.40
N GLY A 474 1.80 26.36 -4.48
CA GLY A 474 2.77 25.78 -5.42
C GLY A 474 4.24 26.15 -5.13
N ALA A 475 4.54 26.67 -3.93
CA ALA A 475 5.89 27.13 -3.59
C ALA A 475 6.84 25.98 -3.21
N VAL A 476 6.29 24.84 -2.79
CA VAL A 476 7.05 23.61 -2.52
C VAL A 476 6.81 22.66 -3.68
N LYS A 477 7.89 22.25 -4.37
CA LYS A 477 7.81 21.41 -5.56
C LYS A 477 8.00 19.92 -5.30
N GLU A 478 8.68 19.55 -4.22
CA GLU A 478 9.04 18.15 -3.95
C GLU A 478 8.72 17.77 -2.52
N GLU A 479 8.04 16.63 -2.35
CA GLU A 479 7.82 15.97 -1.07
C GLU A 479 8.10 14.48 -1.24
N ARG A 480 8.68 13.88 -0.20
CA ARG A 480 8.91 12.43 -0.18
C ARG A 480 7.60 11.67 -0.11
N VAL A 481 7.49 10.54 -0.81
CA VAL A 481 6.31 9.67 -0.79
C VAL A 481 5.96 9.25 0.64
N ALA A 482 6.97 8.95 1.47
CA ALA A 482 6.78 8.58 2.87
C ALA A 482 6.07 9.65 3.72
N GLU A 483 6.39 10.93 3.50
CA GLU A 483 5.70 12.03 4.21
C GLU A 483 4.24 12.15 3.77
N LYS A 484 3.99 12.02 2.46
CA LYS A 484 2.64 12.06 1.89
C LYS A 484 1.78 10.92 2.44
N VAL A 485 2.32 9.69 2.49
CA VAL A 485 1.62 8.53 3.04
C VAL A 485 1.39 8.64 4.53
N ALA A 486 2.37 9.09 5.32
CA ALA A 486 2.18 9.30 6.75
C ALA A 486 1.09 10.35 7.03
N ARG A 487 1.02 11.42 6.23
CA ARG A 487 -0.07 12.41 6.27
C ARG A 487 -1.42 11.79 5.95
N MET A 488 -1.50 11.02 4.86
CA MET A 488 -2.77 10.37 4.50
C MET A 488 -3.21 9.34 5.54
N GLY A 489 -2.28 8.63 6.17
CA GLY A 489 -2.56 7.76 7.31
C GLY A 489 -3.22 8.52 8.46
N ARG A 490 -2.72 9.71 8.81
CA ARG A 490 -3.33 10.57 9.84
C ARG A 490 -4.75 11.00 9.46
N TYR A 491 -4.99 11.31 8.19
CA TYR A 491 -6.33 11.70 7.71
C TYR A 491 -7.32 10.53 7.73
N VAL A 492 -6.89 9.33 7.34
CA VAL A 492 -7.72 8.12 7.46
C VAL A 492 -8.02 7.84 8.94
N THR A 493 -7.00 7.89 9.80
CA THR A 493 -7.18 7.74 11.26
C THR A 493 -8.14 8.78 11.84
N LEU A 494 -8.15 10.00 11.29
CA LEU A 494 -9.05 11.08 11.71
C LEU A 494 -10.50 10.69 11.40
N LEU A 495 -10.76 10.19 10.20
CA LEU A 495 -12.09 9.73 9.81
C LEU A 495 -12.58 8.57 10.70
N GLU A 496 -11.73 7.57 10.92
CA GLU A 496 -12.04 6.42 11.81
C GLU A 496 -12.35 6.86 13.23
N ARG A 497 -11.61 7.85 13.75
CA ARG A 497 -11.82 8.40 15.09
C ARG A 497 -13.10 9.23 15.18
N LEU A 498 -13.38 10.07 14.18
CA LEU A 498 -14.61 10.87 14.15
C LEU A 498 -15.85 9.97 14.15
N MET A 499 -15.83 8.86 13.40
CA MET A 499 -16.89 7.86 13.46
C MET A 499 -17.01 7.21 14.85
N ALA A 500 -15.88 6.89 15.49
CA ALA A 500 -15.87 6.30 16.84
C ALA A 500 -16.41 7.24 17.93
N LEU A 501 -16.40 8.55 17.69
CA LEU A 501 -16.91 9.57 18.62
C LEU A 501 -18.43 9.79 18.52
N VAL A 502 -19.11 9.20 17.52
CA VAL A 502 -20.57 9.37 17.34
C VAL A 502 -21.32 8.70 18.51
N PRO A 503 -22.10 9.44 19.31
CA PRO A 503 -22.74 8.90 20.50
C PRO A 503 -23.92 7.98 20.14
N GLY A 504 -24.16 6.97 20.97
CA GLY A 504 -25.39 6.18 20.94
C GLY A 504 -25.57 5.21 19.77
N MET A 505 -24.57 5.05 18.89
CA MET A 505 -24.65 4.16 17.73
C MET A 505 -23.62 3.03 17.79
N ARG A 506 -23.95 1.88 17.21
CA ARG A 506 -22.98 0.77 17.08
C ARG A 506 -21.98 1.07 15.95
N PRO A 507 -20.73 0.60 16.05
CA PRO A 507 -19.70 0.88 15.04
C PRO A 507 -20.12 0.59 13.59
N GLY A 508 -20.75 -0.57 13.34
CA GLY A 508 -21.23 -0.94 12.01
C GLY A 508 -22.38 -0.06 11.50
N GLU A 509 -23.24 0.44 12.40
CA GLU A 509 -24.33 1.34 12.05
C GLU A 509 -23.80 2.73 11.66
N VAL A 510 -22.83 3.26 12.43
CA VAL A 510 -22.15 4.52 12.10
C VAL A 510 -21.46 4.41 10.74
N LEU A 511 -20.68 3.35 10.53
CA LEU A 511 -19.98 3.12 9.26
C LEU A 511 -20.97 3.08 8.08
N GLY A 512 -22.07 2.35 8.22
CA GLY A 512 -23.11 2.27 7.18
C GLY A 512 -23.74 3.63 6.87
N LYS A 513 -24.10 4.41 7.90
CA LYS A 513 -24.68 5.75 7.73
C LYS A 513 -23.70 6.76 7.14
N VAL A 514 -22.43 6.73 7.55
CA VAL A 514 -21.37 7.61 7.03
C VAL A 514 -21.05 7.28 5.58
N ARG A 515 -21.01 6.00 5.20
CA ARG A 515 -20.84 5.58 3.79
C ARG A 515 -21.94 6.13 2.90
N GLU A 516 -23.19 5.95 3.32
CA GLU A 516 -24.34 6.44 2.56
C GLU A 516 -24.38 7.98 2.50
N ALA A 517 -24.05 8.67 3.59
CA ALA A 517 -23.92 10.13 3.58
C ALA A 517 -22.78 10.60 2.67
N THR A 518 -21.63 9.91 2.66
CA THR A 518 -20.48 10.23 1.80
C THR A 518 -20.83 10.05 0.33
N LYS A 519 -21.60 9.01 -0.01
CA LYS A 519 -22.11 8.81 -1.37
C LYS A 519 -22.94 10.02 -1.83
N ARG A 520 -23.90 10.48 -1.03
CA ARG A 520 -24.71 11.66 -1.36
C ARG A 520 -23.88 12.93 -1.47
N GLU A 521 -22.90 13.09 -0.58
CA GLU A 521 -21.98 14.23 -0.59
C GLU A 521 -21.13 14.28 -1.87
N ILE A 522 -20.65 13.12 -2.35
CA ILE A 522 -19.91 13.01 -3.62
C ILE A 522 -20.83 13.28 -4.82
N GLU A 523 -22.07 12.78 -4.80
CA GLU A 523 -23.06 13.09 -5.84
C GLU A 523 -23.42 14.58 -5.90
N ASN A 524 -23.57 15.24 -4.74
CA ASN A 524 -23.74 16.70 -4.64
C ASN A 524 -22.54 17.44 -5.23
N SER A 525 -21.34 17.04 -4.82
CA SER A 525 -20.09 17.69 -5.24
C SER A 525 -19.86 17.54 -6.75
N TYR A 526 -20.18 16.38 -7.32
CA TYR A 526 -20.13 16.21 -8.76
C TYR A 526 -21.07 17.18 -9.50
N ARG A 527 -22.32 17.33 -9.02
CA ARG A 527 -23.27 18.28 -9.61
C ARG A 527 -22.73 19.71 -9.56
N GLU A 528 -22.18 20.12 -8.41
CA GLU A 528 -21.57 21.44 -8.24
C GLU A 528 -20.35 21.64 -9.16
N ALA A 529 -19.49 20.62 -9.29
CA ALA A 529 -18.31 20.67 -10.16
C ALA A 529 -18.68 20.83 -11.64
N VAL A 530 -19.72 20.12 -12.11
CA VAL A 530 -20.22 20.24 -13.49
C VAL A 530 -20.78 21.64 -13.75
N LEU A 531 -21.56 22.19 -12.81
CA LEU A 531 -22.09 23.56 -12.94
C LEU A 531 -20.97 24.60 -13.02
N ALA A 532 -19.99 24.52 -12.10
CA ALA A 532 -18.84 25.42 -12.11
C ALA A 532 -18.02 25.31 -13.41
N HIS A 533 -17.85 24.09 -13.94
CA HIS A 533 -17.12 23.89 -15.19
C HIS A 533 -17.83 24.47 -16.42
N GLN A 534 -19.17 24.40 -16.44
CA GLN A 534 -19.96 24.99 -17.52
C GLN A 534 -19.88 26.52 -17.48
N GLU A 535 -19.87 27.14 -16.29
CA GLU A 535 -19.75 28.60 -16.13
C GLU A 535 -18.39 29.14 -16.61
N ASP A 536 -17.28 28.43 -16.32
CA ASP A 536 -15.93 28.83 -16.75
C ASP A 536 -15.78 28.92 -18.28
N ASP A 537 -16.49 28.07 -19.03
CA ASP A 537 -16.44 28.05 -20.50
C ASP A 537 -17.15 29.27 -21.12
N TYR A 538 -18.22 29.77 -20.47
CA TYR A 538 -18.93 30.99 -20.90
C TYR A 538 -18.10 32.27 -20.68
N ASP A 539 -17.30 32.32 -19.62
CA ASP A 539 -16.47 33.49 -19.30
C ASP A 539 -15.28 33.65 -20.28
N LEU A 540 -14.81 32.55 -20.90
CA LEU A 540 -13.79 32.58 -21.95
C LEU A 540 -14.33 33.10 -23.29
N ILE A 541 -15.58 32.79 -23.64
CA ILE A 541 -16.21 33.23 -24.88
C ILE A 541 -16.59 34.72 -24.82
N THR A 542 -16.97 35.21 -23.64
CA THR A 542 -17.40 36.62 -23.46
C THR A 542 -16.25 37.61 -23.23
N ARG A 543 -15.01 37.13 -23.08
CA ARG A 543 -13.78 37.95 -22.91
C ARG A 543 -13.09 38.33 -24.23
N THR A 544 -13.77 38.29 -25.36
CA THR A 544 -13.35 38.98 -26.59
C THR A 544 -13.63 40.50 -26.52
N ILE A 545 -13.15 41.16 -25.46
CA ILE A 545 -13.03 42.62 -25.43
C ILE A 545 -11.59 42.92 -25.88
N PRO A 546 -11.38 43.78 -26.90
CA PRO A 546 -10.05 43.98 -27.49
C PRO A 546 -9.04 44.46 -26.44
N PRO A 547 -7.76 44.10 -26.59
CA PRO A 547 -6.72 44.46 -25.64
C PRO A 547 -6.70 45.98 -25.46
N ARG A 548 -7.11 46.46 -24.29
CA ARG A 548 -6.88 47.84 -23.87
C ARG A 548 -5.36 48.03 -23.84
N LYS A 549 -4.84 48.70 -24.88
CA LYS A 549 -3.47 49.18 -24.96
C LYS A 549 -3.13 49.85 -23.62
N HIS A 550 -2.28 49.19 -22.83
CA HIS A 550 -1.63 49.84 -21.71
C HIS A 550 -0.84 51.03 -22.26
N LYS A 551 -1.34 52.25 -22.05
CA LYS A 551 -0.56 53.47 -22.17
C LYS A 551 0.63 53.33 -21.22
N ARG A 552 1.80 53.01 -21.77
CA ARG A 552 3.10 53.26 -21.14
C ARG A 552 3.16 54.77 -20.85
N ASN A 553 3.00 55.14 -19.57
CA ASN A 553 3.42 56.46 -19.13
C ASN A 553 4.95 56.49 -19.19
N GLY A 554 5.45 57.16 -20.22
CA GLY A 554 6.86 57.47 -20.41
C GLY A 554 7.36 58.34 -19.27
N SER A 555 8.55 57.97 -18.81
CA SER A 555 9.41 58.66 -17.88
C SER A 555 9.76 60.07 -18.36
N SER A 556 9.55 61.07 -17.50
CA SER A 556 10.26 62.34 -17.58
C SER A 556 11.61 62.22 -16.86
N ILE A 557 12.63 62.42 -17.68
CA ILE A 557 14.03 62.72 -17.41
C ILE A 557 14.22 63.66 -16.21
N SER A 558 15.05 63.24 -15.25
CA SER A 558 15.86 64.16 -14.44
C SER A 558 17.30 63.64 -14.37
N ARG A 559 18.15 64.21 -15.22
CA ARG A 559 19.61 64.18 -15.10
C ARG A 559 20.02 65.33 -14.17
N ARG A 560 20.85 65.06 -13.17
CA ARG A 560 21.94 65.95 -12.70
C ARG A 560 22.87 65.18 -11.74
N THR A 561 24.09 64.89 -12.22
CA THR A 561 25.40 65.40 -11.71
C THR A 561 25.85 64.73 -10.40
N ALA A 562 26.80 63.80 -10.42
CA ALA A 562 28.26 63.99 -10.52
C ALA A 562 28.89 64.62 -9.26
N GLY A 563 29.84 63.91 -8.65
CA GLY A 563 30.72 64.38 -7.55
C GLY A 563 30.75 63.36 -6.41
N SER A 564 31.69 62.43 -6.32
CA SER A 564 33.11 62.58 -5.93
C SER A 564 33.35 62.24 -4.45
N THR A 565 34.20 61.22 -4.27
CA THR A 565 35.22 60.98 -3.24
C THR A 565 34.91 60.88 -1.73
N ARG A 566 35.50 59.79 -1.19
CA ARG A 566 36.35 59.69 0.02
C ARG A 566 35.71 59.56 1.41
N SER A 567 35.83 58.32 1.91
CA SER A 567 36.59 57.90 3.11
C SER A 567 36.29 58.44 4.52
N SER A 568 36.50 57.52 5.46
CA SER A 568 36.94 57.66 6.87
C SER A 568 35.82 57.72 7.92
N ILE A 569 35.68 56.68 8.75
CA ILE A 569 36.31 56.40 10.06
C ILE A 569 35.54 57.08 11.21
N SER A 570 34.76 56.24 11.91
CA SER A 570 34.56 56.12 13.37
C SER A 570 34.17 57.38 14.20
N PRO A 571 34.03 57.29 15.54
CA PRO A 571 32.81 56.89 16.24
C PRO A 571 32.37 57.91 17.32
N THR A 572 31.44 57.50 18.20
CA THR A 572 31.16 58.06 19.55
C THR A 572 30.48 59.44 19.67
N SER A 573 29.26 59.49 20.24
CA SER A 573 29.05 59.82 21.66
C SER A 573 27.62 60.35 21.95
N THR A 574 27.09 59.91 23.10
CA THR A 574 26.22 60.63 24.07
C THR A 574 24.82 61.14 23.64
N SER A 575 23.80 60.40 24.11
CA SER A 575 22.73 60.78 25.08
C SER A 575 22.09 62.18 25.05
N PRO A 576 21.00 62.43 25.82
CA PRO A 576 19.70 61.77 25.91
C PRO A 576 18.56 62.81 25.71
N ASN A 577 17.34 62.42 25.35
CA ASN A 577 16.09 63.13 25.73
C ASN A 577 14.86 62.34 25.23
N SER A 578 14.18 61.70 26.15
CA SER A 578 12.73 61.40 26.07
C SER A 578 11.94 62.71 26.32
N PRO A 579 10.60 62.82 26.16
CA PRO A 579 9.59 61.77 25.99
C PRO A 579 8.49 62.11 24.95
N VAL A 580 7.49 61.24 24.86
CA VAL A 580 6.08 61.44 24.44
C VAL A 580 5.68 60.31 23.50
N SER A 581 5.19 59.23 24.10
CA SER A 581 4.37 58.23 23.42
C SER A 581 2.91 58.62 23.62
N PRO A 582 2.13 58.78 22.56
CA PRO A 582 0.73 58.40 22.57
C PRO A 582 0.61 56.99 22.02
N THR A 583 0.15 56.13 22.92
CA THR A 583 -0.81 55.06 22.73
C THR A 583 -1.55 55.00 21.39
N SER A 584 -1.92 53.76 21.05
CA SER A 584 -3.03 53.32 20.19
C SER A 584 -2.90 53.56 18.67
N THR A 585 -2.54 52.49 17.96
CA THR A 585 -3.49 51.76 17.10
C THR A 585 -2.88 50.41 16.71
N THR A 586 -3.09 49.40 17.56
CA THR A 586 -3.13 48.01 17.10
C THR A 586 -4.34 47.89 16.18
N SER A 587 -4.13 48.14 14.89
CA SER A 587 -5.08 47.76 13.87
C SER A 587 -5.05 46.23 13.80
N PRO A 588 -6.15 45.52 14.12
CA PRO A 588 -6.27 44.13 13.74
C PRO A 588 -6.33 44.16 12.22
N ARG A 589 -5.29 43.65 11.57
CA ARG A 589 -5.31 43.44 10.13
C ARG A 589 -6.46 42.48 9.85
N LEU A 590 -7.63 43.03 9.54
CA LEU A 590 -8.80 42.31 9.09
C LEU A 590 -8.33 41.46 7.93
N SER A 591 -8.39 40.15 8.13
CA SER A 591 -8.11 39.14 7.11
C SER A 591 -9.30 39.09 6.14
N SER A 592 -9.60 40.21 5.46
CA SER A 592 -10.70 40.33 4.49
C SER A 592 -10.22 40.13 3.04
N THR A 593 -9.15 39.38 2.82
CA THR A 593 -8.66 38.97 1.49
C THR A 593 -9.33 37.69 0.96
N PHE A 594 -10.30 37.12 1.66
CA PHE A 594 -10.95 35.86 1.25
C PHE A 594 -12.31 36.13 0.59
N GLY A 595 -12.28 36.48 -0.69
CA GLY A 595 -13.49 36.77 -1.48
C GLY A 595 -14.11 35.56 -2.21
N VAL A 596 -13.51 34.36 -2.15
CA VAL A 596 -13.98 33.20 -2.92
C VAL A 596 -14.11 31.96 -2.02
N PRO A 597 -15.27 31.28 -1.98
CA PRO A 597 -15.44 30.03 -1.25
C PRO A 597 -14.41 29.00 -1.73
N ASN A 598 -13.77 28.31 -0.79
CA ASN A 598 -12.75 27.30 -1.08
C ASN A 598 -12.81 26.15 -0.07
N LEU A 599 -12.20 25.02 -0.41
CA LEU A 599 -12.22 23.82 0.44
C LEU A 599 -11.57 24.05 1.81
N GLY A 600 -10.56 24.93 1.89
CA GLY A 600 -9.97 25.37 3.15
C GLY A 600 -10.95 26.08 4.08
N THR A 601 -11.85 26.91 3.55
CA THR A 601 -12.91 27.57 4.34
C THR A 601 -13.97 26.59 4.85
N GLN A 602 -14.25 25.51 4.10
CA GLN A 602 -15.13 24.43 4.58
C GLN A 602 -14.51 23.67 5.76
N VAL A 603 -13.23 23.32 5.71
CA VAL A 603 -12.57 22.71 6.88
C VAL A 603 -12.53 23.68 8.06
N GLU A 604 -12.39 24.98 7.81
CA GLU A 604 -12.38 25.98 8.87
C GLU A 604 -13.72 26.09 9.61
N SER A 605 -14.86 25.96 8.92
CA SER A 605 -16.16 25.90 9.60
C SER A 605 -16.29 24.63 10.45
N ILE A 606 -15.84 23.48 9.95
CA ILE A 606 -15.81 22.20 10.69
C ILE A 606 -14.88 22.30 11.92
N LEU A 607 -13.74 22.98 11.78
CA LEU A 607 -12.81 23.24 12.87
C LEU A 607 -13.42 24.07 14.00
N LYS A 608 -14.38 24.95 13.69
CA LYS A 608 -15.10 25.78 14.66
C LYS A 608 -16.26 25.03 15.33
N ALA A 609 -16.82 24.01 14.67
CA ALA A 609 -17.90 23.19 15.22
C ALA A 609 -17.43 22.34 16.41
N ASP A 610 -18.28 22.15 17.43
CA ASP A 610 -17.95 21.32 18.59
C ASP A 610 -17.94 19.82 18.24
N LEU A 611 -17.16 19.05 19.00
CA LEU A 611 -17.09 17.59 18.90
C LEU A 611 -18.04 16.95 19.92
N PRO A 612 -18.72 15.83 19.62
CA PRO A 612 -18.62 15.03 18.39
C PRO A 612 -19.35 15.64 17.19
N LEU A 613 -18.83 15.39 15.98
CA LEU A 613 -19.47 15.81 14.73
C LEU A 613 -20.66 14.92 14.38
N ASP A 614 -21.63 15.46 13.65
CA ASP A 614 -22.74 14.70 13.08
C ASP A 614 -22.33 13.96 11.80
N ILE A 615 -23.13 12.97 11.40
CA ILE A 615 -22.86 12.10 10.25
C ILE A 615 -22.68 12.88 8.94
N PRO A 616 -23.52 13.89 8.60
CA PRO A 616 -23.29 14.74 7.43
C PRO A 616 -21.94 15.44 7.45
N THR A 617 -21.54 16.04 8.58
CA THR A 617 -20.23 16.71 8.66
C THR A 617 -19.07 15.71 8.51
N ILE A 618 -19.19 14.50 9.07
CA ILE A 618 -18.18 13.44 8.88
C ILE A 618 -18.08 13.03 7.40
N ALA A 619 -19.20 12.96 6.68
CA ALA A 619 -19.20 12.70 5.24
C ALA A 619 -18.52 13.81 4.43
N THR A 620 -18.73 15.08 4.80
CA THR A 620 -17.99 16.21 4.22
C THR A 620 -16.48 16.09 4.50
N VAL A 621 -16.09 15.71 5.72
CA VAL A 621 -14.66 15.44 6.04
C VAL A 621 -14.11 14.31 5.15
N ALA A 622 -14.84 13.22 4.95
CA ALA A 622 -14.44 12.14 4.05
C ALA A 622 -14.18 12.64 2.63
N ARG A 623 -15.09 13.44 2.06
CA ARG A 623 -14.88 14.07 0.75
C ARG A 623 -13.63 14.96 0.73
N LEU A 624 -13.41 15.78 1.76
CA LEU A 624 -12.25 16.67 1.84
C LEU A 624 -10.93 15.89 1.92
N ILE A 625 -10.93 14.72 2.57
CA ILE A 625 -9.80 13.78 2.58
C ILE A 625 -9.54 13.20 1.19
N LEU A 626 -10.58 12.84 0.43
CA LEU A 626 -10.43 12.41 -0.97
C LEU A 626 -9.76 13.48 -1.82
N VAL A 627 -10.18 14.74 -1.70
CA VAL A 627 -9.53 15.84 -2.42
C VAL A 627 -8.08 15.98 -1.97
N ALA A 628 -7.81 15.96 -0.67
CA ALA A 628 -6.45 16.05 -0.12
C ALA A 628 -5.53 14.93 -0.62
N TRP A 629 -6.04 13.72 -0.79
CA TRP A 629 -5.32 12.60 -1.40
C TRP A 629 -4.90 12.92 -2.84
N THR A 630 -5.77 13.53 -3.65
CA THR A 630 -5.38 13.91 -5.03
C THR A 630 -4.23 14.91 -5.10
N TYR A 631 -3.91 15.62 -4.02
CA TYR A 631 -2.75 16.51 -3.90
C TYR A 631 -1.53 15.82 -3.27
N SER A 632 -1.73 14.65 -2.65
CA SER A 632 -0.69 13.91 -1.91
C SER A 632 -0.34 12.56 -2.56
N VAL A 633 -1.02 12.17 -3.63
CA VAL A 633 -0.72 10.96 -4.41
C VAL A 633 0.34 11.26 -5.47
N GLU A 634 1.21 10.30 -5.73
CA GLU A 634 2.18 10.37 -6.83
C GLU A 634 1.55 9.81 -8.10
N ALA A 635 1.65 10.62 -9.16
CA ALA A 635 1.09 10.31 -10.47
C ALA A 635 1.93 9.26 -11.19
N VAL A 636 1.28 8.24 -11.74
CA VAL A 636 1.89 7.22 -12.61
C VAL A 636 1.50 7.49 -14.07
N ALA A 637 2.49 7.47 -14.95
CA ALA A 637 2.32 7.67 -16.39
C ALA A 637 2.51 6.35 -17.16
N TRP A 638 1.52 6.00 -17.98
CA TRP A 638 1.48 4.81 -18.84
C TRP A 638 1.58 5.15 -20.32
N GLU A 639 1.03 6.29 -20.72
CA GLU A 639 1.01 6.72 -22.11
C GLU A 639 2.04 7.81 -22.43
N GLY A 640 2.31 8.00 -23.72
CA GLY A 640 3.18 9.09 -24.18
C GLY A 640 2.50 10.43 -23.96
N GLY A 641 3.14 11.33 -23.22
CA GLY A 641 2.60 12.67 -22.92
C GLY A 641 1.91 12.79 -21.56
N GLU A 642 1.70 11.70 -20.82
CA GLU A 642 1.23 11.77 -19.44
C GLU A 642 2.34 12.26 -18.50
N GLU A 643 1.98 13.16 -17.59
CA GLU A 643 2.84 13.56 -16.48
C GLU A 643 2.81 12.51 -15.37
N GLY A 644 3.98 12.11 -14.86
CA GLY A 644 4.08 11.16 -13.76
C GLY A 644 5.32 10.28 -13.82
N VAL A 645 5.49 9.47 -12.78
CA VAL A 645 6.53 8.45 -12.74
C VAL A 645 6.12 7.28 -13.62
N ARG A 646 7.06 6.80 -14.44
CA ARG A 646 6.86 5.59 -15.22
C ARG A 646 7.27 4.40 -14.37
N LEU A 647 6.39 3.40 -14.25
CA LEU A 647 6.81 2.14 -13.66
C LEU A 647 7.90 1.54 -14.55
N GLY A 648 9.05 1.21 -13.96
CA GLY A 648 10.19 0.68 -14.70
C GLY A 648 9.79 -0.54 -15.52
N ASN A 649 10.31 -0.65 -16.75
CA ASN A 649 10.13 -1.87 -17.54
C ASN A 649 10.97 -2.99 -16.93
N LEU A 650 10.44 -3.65 -15.92
CA LEU A 650 11.12 -4.73 -15.20
C LEU A 650 11.30 -5.98 -16.06
N LYS A 651 10.67 -6.06 -17.25
CA LYS A 651 10.90 -7.16 -18.20
C LYS A 651 12.32 -7.20 -18.77
N VAL A 652 13.11 -6.15 -18.55
CA VAL A 652 14.55 -6.13 -18.87
C VAL A 652 15.36 -6.92 -17.84
N LEU A 653 14.80 -7.19 -16.66
CA LEU A 653 15.44 -7.99 -15.62
C LEU A 653 15.28 -9.51 -15.93
N PRO A 654 16.11 -10.36 -15.32
CA PRO A 654 15.93 -11.82 -15.42
C PRO A 654 14.54 -12.25 -14.95
N GLU A 655 13.99 -13.29 -15.58
CA GLU A 655 12.66 -13.81 -15.23
C GLU A 655 12.59 -14.28 -13.76
N LYS A 656 13.70 -14.81 -13.24
CA LYS A 656 13.85 -15.30 -11.87
C LYS A 656 15.02 -14.61 -11.18
N MET A 657 14.73 -14.04 -10.01
CA MET A 657 15.66 -13.35 -9.12
C MET A 657 15.57 -13.99 -7.72
N MET A 658 16.50 -13.69 -6.81
CA MET A 658 16.53 -14.21 -5.43
C MET A 658 16.38 -13.13 -4.36
#